data_AF-A0A8H4JMX8-F1
#
_entry.id   AF-A0A8H4JMX8-F1
#
_cell.length_a   1.000
_cell.length_b   1.000
_cell.length_c   1.000
_cell.angle_alpha   90.00
_cell.angle_beta   90.00
_cell.angle_gamma   90.00
#
_symmetry.space_group_name_H-M   'P 1'
#
loop_
_entity.id
_entity.type
_entity.pdbx_description
1 polymer ?
#
loop_
_entity_poly.entity_id
_entity_poly.type
_entity_poly.pdbx_seq_one_letter_code
_entity_poly.pdbx_strand_id
1 'polypeptide(L)'
;MNAAAQAPSLSSRHSSVSSINSRTSDGQESISNVPVQINDYASHASIVLIGIRGSGMSTLAVMASSALGFRLLDADQHFYKSTGLSRAAYQAAHGISQYRQEELRLMRSMLFDNPTGAVIVCGPGAVQGMGKEMLAEYSKDHLIIYVLRDAEDIQRHLRLADVETIQDLTRRAAPAYRSLSSYEFYNISDTSRCNSDTTSLRGDLSPRALALKNVEKDFLHFIHAIISRNGWSDMCKAKHSLSSLPLTERRSTYVLSLPLDTLNALIYMFRGVDIEADAIELSIPMSGISGPNSYDRIAEQISRQLFVVRRNLGLPILYHIEGSDSIDEDKYFGLLHHGLRLAPEYLCVDLKCDMAKIKNLIASKAQTKIIGHYVTDDAWGSPKQWAIVERAQTLGCDIVRICQEASTLEDNFAVQHFVHQVKSSPYHTIPLAAYNTGRLGRMSCYLNTVLSPVTHPLVRKLAPNCPSDSLLTVQEAQKAVFSSFLLDKQYFGIYGNCTSQSLSPAMHNAAFKLLGMPHRYSIFLEESLDQLFEMIKDVDFGGASITAPFKTAIIPKVDFLSPEARAIGAVNTLICLKSSSTDSLLNRNTAGPTVALFGENTDWIGISTCIQRNLSPINAVRRRTTALVTGAGGMARAAAYALLRLGVKTIVICNRTRSKAEQLVKQFQDQHFGRNGRDENESPDLMSDAVFRIVDSKQDPWPEDINPPTIIASCIATREVDGECSVDTSLPESWLSSPTGGVAIELSYTPLETPLLRQIQSLADKGWIPVDGLQVLPEQGMMQFELFTTRSILHLSILTFSPAYRIKMVADSKCLNSHSGDNDSTKTNMALSTPEPSGQETKKQFYIFGHNISHSLSPTLHNAGFKALNLPHHYQIHESENVDESVQQILDRPDFGGASVTFPHKLQIGKLLDSVSQQAEIIGAINTVIVKELSGKKTLHGDNTDWSGIKRCIEKSGVRDFASSSALVLGAGGAARAACYAVQTLGFQELIIVNRTLSKAEDLVLNFPSLKTRAFSTLEEAAGLINTQIRLIVACVPADDLGVDKIPSGLFSGAEEGVLVEMAYRPQVTGMMQMAETYPGWKIYKGVDVLEEQGYAQFQLWTGEQAPMEIMKLAMQAKIQGR
;
A
#
# COMPACT_ATOMS: atom_id res chain seq x y z
N MET A 1 24.07 11.63 62.32
CA MET A 1 23.97 12.43 63.57
C MET A 1 24.09 13.90 63.20
N ASN A 2 23.00 14.65 63.44
CA ASN A 2 22.85 16.08 63.80
C ASN A 2 23.58 17.20 63.04
N ALA A 3 23.03 18.40 62.83
CA ALA A 3 21.68 18.97 62.98
C ALA A 3 21.70 20.47 62.56
N ALA A 4 20.52 21.01 62.20
CA ALA A 4 20.02 22.40 62.29
C ALA A 4 20.72 23.52 61.47
N ALA A 5 20.09 24.32 60.59
CA ALA A 5 18.81 25.10 60.56
C ALA A 5 18.93 26.55 61.06
N GLN A 6 18.68 27.56 60.19
CA GLN A 6 17.81 28.75 60.41
C GLN A 6 17.79 29.73 59.21
N ALA A 7 16.63 30.39 59.04
CA ALA A 7 16.22 31.34 58.00
C ALA A 7 16.74 32.78 58.20
N PRO A 8 16.45 33.73 57.27
CA PRO A 8 15.49 34.81 57.56
C PRO A 8 14.63 35.24 56.33
N SER A 9 13.30 35.33 56.43
CA SER A 9 12.42 36.47 56.82
C SER A 9 12.08 37.48 55.70
N LEU A 10 10.78 37.57 55.38
CA LEU A 10 10.10 38.50 54.48
C LEU A 10 9.99 39.93 55.04
N SER A 11 10.10 40.93 54.16
CA SER A 11 9.38 42.21 54.32
C SER A 11 9.09 42.89 52.96
N SER A 12 7.79 43.03 52.70
CA SER A 12 7.05 44.02 51.90
C SER A 12 7.81 45.12 51.12
N ARG A 13 7.37 45.37 49.88
CA ARG A 13 7.04 46.72 49.38
C ARG A 13 5.89 46.66 48.37
N HIS A 14 4.76 47.25 48.75
CA HIS A 14 3.71 47.73 47.85
C HIS A 14 4.26 48.90 47.02
N SER A 15 3.88 48.99 45.74
CA SER A 15 3.76 50.26 45.04
C SER A 15 2.59 50.21 44.03
N SER A 16 1.47 50.72 44.52
CA SER A 16 0.49 51.60 43.84
C SER A 16 0.25 51.47 42.33
N VAL A 17 -1.00 51.13 42.04
CA VAL A 17 -1.78 51.51 40.86
C VAL A 17 -1.89 53.04 40.75
N SER A 18 -1.59 53.61 39.58
CA SER A 18 -2.24 54.85 39.11
C SER A 18 -2.07 55.08 37.60
N SER A 19 -3.22 55.14 36.93
CA SER A 19 -3.55 55.99 35.77
C SER A 19 -2.71 55.92 34.49
N ILE A 20 -3.30 55.41 33.41
CA ILE A 20 -3.45 56.16 32.14
C ILE A 20 -4.84 55.82 31.58
N ASN A 21 -5.71 56.82 31.60
CA ASN A 21 -6.92 56.89 30.78
C ASN A 21 -6.56 57.82 29.62
N SER A 22 -6.50 57.30 28.39
CA SER A 22 -6.69 58.10 27.18
C SER A 22 -7.11 57.20 26.02
N ARG A 23 -8.40 57.30 25.66
CA ARG A 23 -8.94 56.79 24.40
C ARG A 23 -8.38 57.60 23.25
N THR A 24 -7.88 56.95 22.20
CA THR A 24 -7.98 57.43 20.80
C THR A 24 -7.87 56.26 19.83
N SER A 25 -8.95 56.10 19.05
CA SER A 25 -9.03 55.71 17.62
C SER A 25 -8.29 54.47 17.09
N ASP A 26 -9.08 53.52 16.60
CA ASP A 26 -8.88 52.70 15.40
C ASP A 26 -7.44 52.65 14.85
N GLY A 27 -6.70 51.65 15.31
CA GLY A 27 -5.51 51.14 14.64
C GLY A 27 -5.68 49.63 14.49
N GLN A 28 -5.69 49.14 13.25
CA GLN A 28 -5.43 47.73 12.96
C GLN A 28 -4.09 47.37 13.61
N GLU A 29 -4.12 46.64 14.72
CA GLU A 29 -2.93 45.99 15.25
C GLU A 29 -2.41 45.03 14.17
N SER A 30 -1.27 45.37 13.58
CA SER A 30 -0.48 44.43 12.80
C SER A 30 -0.19 43.24 13.72
N ILE A 31 -0.85 42.11 13.45
CA ILE A 31 -0.67 40.86 14.16
C ILE A 31 0.82 40.54 14.15
N SER A 32 1.46 40.76 15.29
CA SER A 32 2.84 40.41 15.52
C SER A 32 2.97 38.90 15.33
N ASN A 33 3.77 38.47 14.35
CA ASN A 33 4.30 37.12 14.22
C ASN A 33 5.15 36.81 15.46
N VAL A 34 4.51 36.49 16.59
CA VAL A 34 5.22 36.08 17.80
C VAL A 34 5.79 34.68 17.52
N PRO A 35 7.13 34.49 17.63
CA PRO A 35 7.74 33.18 17.45
C PRO A 35 7.12 32.19 18.43
N VAL A 36 6.58 31.08 17.93
CA VAL A 36 6.06 30.02 18.79
C VAL A 36 7.25 29.26 19.36
N GLN A 37 7.37 29.25 20.68
CA GLN A 37 8.35 28.44 21.39
C GLN A 37 7.73 27.06 21.64
N ILE A 38 8.20 26.05 20.92
CA ILE A 38 7.80 24.66 21.16
C ILE A 38 8.73 24.12 22.25
N ASN A 39 8.21 23.92 23.46
CA ASN A 39 8.96 23.43 24.59
C ASN A 39 9.01 21.89 24.62
N ASP A 40 10.04 21.33 25.24
CA ASP A 40 10.06 19.90 25.58
C ASP A 40 9.11 19.64 26.76
N TYR A 41 7.96 19.03 26.48
CA TYR A 41 6.95 18.69 27.49
C TYR A 41 7.25 17.36 28.17
N ALA A 42 6.86 17.24 29.46
CA ALA A 42 6.99 15.98 30.18
C ALA A 42 6.17 14.86 29.52
N SER A 43 6.69 13.63 29.47
CA SER A 43 6.07 12.47 28.81
C SER A 43 4.72 12.02 29.42
N HIS A 44 4.36 12.57 30.58
CA HIS A 44 3.08 12.33 31.27
C HIS A 44 2.22 13.61 31.37
N ALA A 45 2.64 14.73 30.77
CA ALA A 45 1.86 15.95 30.75
C ALA A 45 0.50 15.73 30.07
N SER A 46 -0.53 16.39 30.59
CA SER A 46 -1.85 16.35 29.98
C SER A 46 -1.87 17.02 28.61
N ILE A 47 -2.72 16.52 27.72
CA ILE A 47 -2.86 17.00 26.34
C ILE A 47 -4.20 17.73 26.21
N VAL A 48 -4.17 18.94 25.65
CA VAL A 48 -5.39 19.74 25.44
C VAL A 48 -5.71 19.81 23.94
N LEU A 49 -6.95 19.48 23.58
CA LEU A 49 -7.49 19.67 22.24
C LEU A 49 -8.39 20.92 22.21
N ILE A 50 -8.09 21.83 21.30
CA ILE A 50 -8.88 23.04 21.03
C ILE A 50 -9.29 23.08 19.55
N GLY A 51 -10.40 23.73 19.24
CA GLY A 51 -10.89 23.86 17.88
C GLY A 51 -12.38 24.16 17.81
N ILE A 52 -12.88 24.30 16.59
CA ILE A 52 -14.30 24.57 16.35
C ILE A 52 -15.12 23.30 16.57
N ARG A 53 -16.33 23.45 17.11
CA ARG A 53 -17.27 22.34 17.30
C ARG A 53 -17.48 21.61 15.97
N GLY A 54 -17.48 20.28 16.02
CA GLY A 54 -17.61 19.44 14.81
C GLY A 54 -16.28 19.09 14.12
N SER A 55 -15.15 19.63 14.57
CA SER A 55 -13.82 19.23 14.07
C SER A 55 -13.37 17.82 14.48
N GLY A 56 -14.12 17.14 15.35
CA GLY A 56 -13.87 15.75 15.76
C GLY A 56 -13.03 15.57 17.04
N MET A 57 -12.81 16.64 17.80
CA MET A 57 -11.98 16.62 19.02
C MET A 57 -12.35 15.51 20.01
N SER A 58 -13.64 15.32 20.34
CA SER A 58 -14.07 14.28 21.29
C SER A 58 -13.71 12.87 20.81
N THR A 59 -13.81 12.60 19.50
CA THR A 59 -13.42 11.30 18.92
C THR A 59 -11.91 11.09 19.00
N LEU A 60 -11.13 12.09 18.60
CA LEU A 60 -9.67 12.06 18.68
C LEU A 60 -9.20 11.89 20.13
N ALA A 61 -9.88 12.54 21.09
CA ALA A 61 -9.56 12.43 22.50
C ALA A 61 -9.79 11.03 23.06
N VAL A 62 -10.84 10.32 22.61
CA VAL A 62 -11.06 8.91 22.95
C VAL A 62 -9.92 8.04 22.41
N MET A 63 -9.49 8.27 21.17
CA MET A 63 -8.37 7.54 20.56
C MET A 63 -7.07 7.76 21.33
N ALA A 64 -6.69 9.01 21.60
CA ALA A 64 -5.49 9.33 22.37
C ALA A 64 -5.57 8.83 23.82
N SER A 65 -6.73 8.94 24.48
CA SER A 65 -6.94 8.42 25.84
C SER A 65 -6.74 6.90 25.89
N SER A 66 -7.32 6.17 24.92
CA SER A 66 -7.20 4.71 24.83
C SER A 66 -5.76 4.29 24.51
N ALA A 67 -5.10 4.98 23.57
CA ALA A 67 -3.73 4.68 23.21
C ALA A 67 -2.79 5.00 24.37
N LEU A 68 -2.77 6.22 24.90
CA LEU A 68 -1.82 6.65 25.93
C LEU A 68 -2.11 6.11 27.34
N GLY A 69 -3.30 5.53 27.56
CA GLY A 69 -3.79 5.14 28.88
C GLY A 69 -4.15 6.35 29.77
N PHE A 70 -4.42 7.50 29.17
CA PHE A 70 -4.73 8.75 29.87
C PHE A 70 -6.24 8.86 30.15
N ARG A 71 -6.62 9.59 31.20
CA ARG A 71 -8.01 9.87 31.54
C ARG A 71 -8.62 10.85 30.54
N LEU A 72 -9.85 10.63 30.10
CA LEU A 72 -10.57 11.54 29.20
C LEU A 72 -11.40 12.56 29.99
N LEU A 73 -11.18 13.85 29.74
CA LEU A 73 -11.96 14.96 30.28
C LEU A 73 -12.57 15.78 29.13
N ASP A 74 -13.83 15.50 28.80
CA ASP A 74 -14.57 16.24 27.78
C ASP A 74 -15.40 17.36 28.42
N ALA A 75 -15.23 18.60 27.98
CA ALA A 75 -15.87 19.75 28.62
C ALA A 75 -17.41 19.76 28.50
N ASP A 76 -18.02 19.10 27.51
CA ASP A 76 -19.48 18.97 27.43
C ASP A 76 -19.97 17.93 28.43
N GLN A 77 -19.30 16.77 28.49
CA GLN A 77 -19.64 15.73 29.46
C GLN A 77 -19.40 16.18 30.90
N HIS A 78 -18.30 16.88 31.16
CA HIS A 78 -17.94 17.39 32.48
C HIS A 78 -18.93 18.46 32.95
N PHE A 79 -19.38 19.34 32.04
CA PHE A 79 -20.43 20.32 32.34
C PHE A 79 -21.75 19.62 32.72
N TYR A 80 -22.17 18.63 31.94
CA TYR A 80 -23.38 17.85 32.23
C TYR A 80 -23.28 17.10 33.58
N LYS A 81 -22.15 16.45 33.86
CA LYS A 81 -21.94 15.75 35.14
C LYS A 81 -21.95 16.68 36.35
N SER A 82 -21.42 17.90 36.21
CA SER A 82 -21.34 18.85 37.32
C SER A 82 -22.65 19.61 37.56
N THR A 83 -23.45 19.86 36.51
CA THR A 83 -24.65 20.72 36.60
C THR A 83 -25.97 19.98 36.45
N GLY A 84 -25.94 18.73 35.95
CA GLY A 84 -27.13 17.95 35.57
C GLY A 84 -27.82 18.41 34.28
N LEU A 85 -27.37 19.53 33.69
CA LEU A 85 -27.98 20.14 32.50
C LEU A 85 -26.98 20.21 31.34
N SER A 86 -27.49 20.16 30.11
CA SER A 86 -26.67 20.49 28.94
C SER A 86 -26.34 21.99 28.94
N ARG A 87 -25.26 22.38 28.27
CA ARG A 87 -24.86 23.81 28.17
C ARG A 87 -25.99 24.70 27.65
N ALA A 88 -26.71 24.25 26.62
CA ALA A 88 -27.83 24.99 26.04
C ALA A 88 -29.00 25.12 27.03
N ALA A 89 -29.34 24.04 27.74
CA ALA A 89 -30.40 24.06 28.76
C ALA A 89 -30.01 24.95 29.95
N TYR A 90 -28.75 24.89 30.39
CA TYR A 90 -28.23 25.72 31.48
C TYR A 90 -28.23 27.21 31.09
N GLN A 91 -27.78 27.55 29.89
CA GLN A 91 -27.80 28.93 29.39
C GLN A 91 -29.23 29.46 29.28
N ALA A 92 -30.19 28.65 28.84
CA ALA A 92 -31.60 29.04 28.78
C ALA A 92 -32.21 29.26 30.18
N ALA A 93 -31.81 28.46 31.17
CA ALA A 93 -32.33 28.54 32.54
C ALA A 93 -31.70 29.67 33.38
N HIS A 94 -30.40 29.94 33.18
CA HIS A 94 -29.59 30.79 34.07
C HIS A 94 -29.02 32.06 33.39
N GLY A 95 -29.23 32.19 32.08
CA GLY A 95 -28.69 33.30 31.29
C GLY A 95 -27.20 33.17 30.96
N ILE A 96 -26.73 34.04 30.06
CA ILE A 96 -25.39 33.93 29.47
C ILE A 96 -24.26 34.21 30.46
N SER A 97 -24.44 35.15 31.39
CA SER A 97 -23.41 35.55 32.36
C SER A 97 -23.08 34.42 33.33
N GLN A 98 -24.10 33.77 33.89
CA GLN A 98 -23.93 32.64 34.81
C GLN A 98 -23.40 31.39 34.09
N TYR A 99 -23.84 31.16 32.85
CA TYR A 99 -23.25 30.13 31.99
C TYR A 99 -21.75 30.33 31.78
N ARG A 100 -21.31 31.56 31.44
CA ARG A 100 -19.89 31.87 31.21
C ARG A 100 -19.04 31.71 32.48
N GLN A 101 -19.56 32.14 33.63
CA GLN A 101 -18.85 31.97 34.90
C GLN A 101 -18.65 30.49 35.23
N GLU A 102 -19.68 29.67 35.04
CA GLU A 102 -19.62 28.23 35.29
C GLU A 102 -18.73 27.49 34.27
N GLU A 103 -18.78 27.89 32.99
CA GLU A 103 -17.89 27.38 31.94
C GLU A 103 -16.41 27.61 32.29
N LEU A 104 -16.05 28.83 32.72
CA LEU A 104 -14.67 29.18 33.10
C LEU A 104 -14.23 28.46 34.38
N ARG A 105 -15.12 28.31 35.37
CA ARG A 105 -14.83 27.58 36.61
C ARG A 105 -14.48 26.12 36.32
N LEU A 106 -15.28 25.46 35.47
CA LEU A 106 -15.06 24.07 35.08
C LEU A 106 -13.80 23.91 34.23
N MET A 107 -13.57 24.83 33.28
CA MET A 107 -12.34 24.84 32.47
C MET A 107 -11.09 24.93 33.35
N ARG A 108 -11.08 25.81 34.36
CA ARG A 108 -9.96 25.92 35.31
C ARG A 108 -9.69 24.60 36.03
N SER A 109 -10.74 23.96 36.55
CA SER A 109 -10.60 22.67 37.24
C SER A 109 -10.09 21.57 36.30
N MET A 110 -10.60 21.50 35.07
CA MET A 110 -10.13 20.54 34.07
C MET A 110 -8.64 20.71 33.76
N LEU A 111 -8.15 21.94 33.58
CA LEU A 111 -6.75 22.21 33.23
C LEU A 111 -5.81 22.04 34.44
N PHE A 112 -6.07 22.76 35.53
CA PHE A 112 -5.11 22.92 36.62
C PHE A 112 -5.20 21.85 37.70
N ASP A 113 -6.33 21.15 37.85
CA ASP A 113 -6.44 20.02 38.79
C ASP A 113 -5.95 18.70 38.15
N ASN A 114 -5.70 18.69 36.83
CA ASN A 114 -5.29 17.51 36.07
C ASN A 114 -4.04 17.79 35.20
N PRO A 115 -2.89 18.16 35.79
CA PRO A 115 -1.68 18.48 35.03
C PRO A 115 -1.04 17.26 34.33
N THR A 116 -1.35 16.04 34.77
CA THR A 116 -0.77 14.82 34.21
C THR A 116 -1.79 13.73 33.89
N GLY A 117 -1.48 12.94 32.86
CA GLY A 117 -2.19 11.72 32.49
C GLY A 117 -3.65 11.95 32.09
N ALA A 118 -3.98 13.12 31.51
CA ALA A 118 -5.30 13.41 30.99
C ALA A 118 -5.27 13.90 29.53
N VAL A 119 -6.33 13.60 28.78
CA VAL A 119 -6.64 14.21 27.49
C VAL A 119 -7.89 15.07 27.69
N ILE A 120 -7.74 16.37 27.47
CA ILE A 120 -8.72 17.40 27.81
C ILE A 120 -9.28 17.99 26.52
N VAL A 121 -10.60 17.93 26.34
CA VAL A 121 -11.29 18.59 25.21
C VAL A 121 -11.94 19.86 25.72
N CYS A 122 -11.46 21.00 25.23
CA CYS A 122 -11.97 22.31 25.64
C CYS A 122 -13.28 22.68 24.90
N GLY A 123 -14.14 23.41 25.61
CA GLY A 123 -15.37 23.97 25.04
C GLY A 123 -15.11 25.22 24.18
N PRO A 124 -16.12 25.69 23.43
CA PRO A 124 -15.98 26.83 22.50
C PRO A 124 -15.63 28.17 23.18
N GLY A 125 -15.89 28.33 24.49
CA GLY A 125 -15.47 29.50 25.26
C GLY A 125 -13.98 29.57 25.60
N ALA A 126 -13.21 28.52 25.30
CA ALA A 126 -11.83 28.40 25.77
C ALA A 126 -10.87 29.45 25.17
N VAL A 127 -11.15 29.96 23.97
CA VAL A 127 -10.27 30.92 23.27
C VAL A 127 -10.72 32.38 23.40
N GLN A 128 -11.58 32.69 24.39
CA GLN A 128 -12.13 34.02 24.61
C GLN A 128 -11.91 34.48 26.07
N GLY A 129 -11.68 35.77 26.28
CA GLY A 129 -11.57 36.39 27.61
C GLY A 129 -10.58 35.67 28.54
N MET A 130 -11.00 35.39 29.77
CA MET A 130 -10.18 34.66 30.77
C MET A 130 -9.80 33.24 30.34
N GLY A 131 -10.56 32.60 29.44
CA GLY A 131 -10.22 31.28 28.91
C GLY A 131 -8.90 31.32 28.13
N LYS A 132 -8.73 32.38 27.31
CA LYS A 132 -7.50 32.63 26.54
C LYS A 132 -6.29 32.79 27.46
N GLU A 133 -6.44 33.55 28.55
CA GLU A 133 -5.39 33.76 29.55
C GLU A 133 -5.00 32.45 30.24
N MET A 134 -5.99 31.63 30.62
CA MET A 134 -5.72 30.31 31.22
C MET A 134 -4.98 29.37 30.26
N LEU A 135 -5.37 29.31 28.99
CA LEU A 135 -4.68 28.48 28.00
C LEU A 135 -3.26 28.99 27.71
N ALA A 136 -3.06 30.31 27.65
CA ALA A 136 -1.73 30.90 27.44
C ALA A 136 -0.79 30.64 28.62
N GLU A 137 -1.31 30.58 29.84
CA GLU A 137 -0.52 30.16 31.00
C GLU A 137 -0.23 28.66 30.95
N TYR A 138 -1.24 27.86 30.61
CA TYR A 138 -1.13 26.40 30.57
C TYR A 138 -0.17 25.91 29.46
N SER A 139 -0.14 26.60 28.32
CA SER A 139 0.69 26.24 27.15
C SER A 139 2.19 26.33 27.40
N LYS A 140 2.62 26.99 28.48
CA LYS A 140 4.04 27.06 28.86
C LYS A 140 4.60 25.67 29.21
N ASP A 141 3.78 24.86 29.89
CA ASP A 141 4.18 23.58 30.47
C ASP A 141 3.43 22.36 29.87
N HIS A 142 2.43 22.59 29.01
CA HIS A 142 1.57 21.52 28.48
C HIS A 142 1.31 21.63 26.97
N LEU A 143 1.06 20.46 26.37
CA LEU A 143 0.74 20.32 24.96
C LEU A 143 -0.67 20.81 24.65
N ILE A 144 -0.78 21.77 23.72
CA ILE A 144 -2.05 22.24 23.18
C ILE A 144 -2.08 22.03 21.67
N ILE A 145 -3.06 21.24 21.20
CA ILE A 145 -3.24 20.87 19.80
C ILE A 145 -4.49 21.56 19.25
N TYR A 146 -4.30 22.36 18.21
CA TYR A 146 -5.41 22.94 17.46
C TYR A 146 -5.88 21.97 16.36
N VAL A 147 -7.15 21.52 16.46
CA VAL A 147 -7.75 20.57 15.53
C VAL A 147 -8.58 21.30 14.46
N LEU A 148 -8.16 21.17 13.21
CA LEU A 148 -8.84 21.68 12.01
C LEU A 148 -9.62 20.57 11.30
N ARG A 149 -10.61 20.95 10.49
CA ARG A 149 -11.39 20.03 9.65
C ARG A 149 -12.06 20.81 8.51
N ASP A 150 -12.28 20.18 7.36
CA ASP A 150 -12.99 20.79 6.23
C ASP A 150 -14.37 21.34 6.65
N ALA A 151 -14.68 22.56 6.23
CA ALA A 151 -15.92 23.24 6.59
C ALA A 151 -17.17 22.46 6.15
N GLU A 152 -17.11 21.79 4.99
CA GLU A 152 -18.17 20.91 4.52
C GLU A 152 -18.40 19.71 5.44
N ASP A 153 -17.34 19.11 5.98
CA ASP A 153 -17.45 17.99 6.91
C ASP A 153 -18.03 18.43 8.26
N ILE A 154 -17.65 19.62 8.72
CA ILE A 154 -18.24 20.25 9.91
C ILE A 154 -19.73 20.52 9.68
N GLN A 155 -20.10 21.07 8.52
CA GLN A 155 -21.49 21.32 8.14
C GLN A 155 -22.29 20.02 8.14
N ARG A 156 -21.79 18.97 7.49
CA ARG A 156 -22.44 17.66 7.39
C ARG A 156 -22.63 17.03 8.77
N HIS A 157 -21.65 17.18 9.67
CA HIS A 157 -21.73 16.67 11.03
C HIS A 157 -22.72 17.45 11.91
N LEU A 158 -22.72 18.78 11.85
CA LEU A 158 -23.57 19.64 12.67
C LEU A 158 -24.96 19.89 12.08
N ARG A 159 -25.20 19.49 10.82
CA ARG A 159 -26.45 19.71 10.06
C ARG A 159 -26.85 21.19 10.00
N LEU A 160 -25.87 22.07 9.79
CA LEU A 160 -26.07 23.53 9.67
C LEU A 160 -26.38 23.94 8.22
N ALA A 161 -26.95 25.13 8.01
CA ALA A 161 -27.47 25.54 6.71
C ALA A 161 -26.42 26.09 5.71
N ASP A 162 -25.28 26.63 6.18
CA ASP A 162 -24.32 27.33 5.31
C ASP A 162 -22.84 26.99 5.61
N VAL A 163 -22.10 26.58 4.58
CA VAL A 163 -20.67 26.25 4.62
C VAL A 163 -19.82 27.51 4.65
N GLU A 164 -20.24 28.58 3.97
CA GLU A 164 -19.47 29.83 3.87
C GLU A 164 -19.34 30.49 5.25
N THR A 165 -20.41 30.51 6.03
CA THR A 165 -20.38 30.96 7.44
C THR A 165 -19.37 30.17 8.27
N ILE A 166 -19.26 28.85 8.10
CA ILE A 166 -18.31 28.01 8.85
C ILE A 166 -16.86 28.33 8.42
N GLN A 167 -16.62 28.51 7.12
CA GLN A 167 -15.32 28.91 6.61
C GLN A 167 -14.90 30.27 7.16
N ASP A 168 -15.81 31.25 7.18
CA ASP A 168 -15.55 32.58 7.72
C ASP A 168 -15.29 32.58 9.23
N LEU A 169 -16.07 31.81 10.00
CA LEU A 169 -15.82 31.64 11.44
C LEU A 169 -14.46 30.99 11.70
N THR A 170 -14.11 29.97 10.92
CA THR A 170 -12.81 29.28 11.03
C THR A 170 -11.66 30.24 10.73
N ARG A 171 -11.77 31.00 9.63
CA ARG A 171 -10.77 31.98 9.22
C ARG A 171 -10.55 33.07 10.26
N ARG A 172 -11.63 33.61 10.85
CA ARG A 172 -11.54 34.65 11.89
C ARG A 172 -10.99 34.14 13.22
N ALA A 173 -11.27 32.89 13.56
CA ALA A 173 -10.84 32.31 14.83
C ALA A 173 -9.42 31.72 14.77
N ALA A 174 -8.91 31.37 13.58
CA ALA A 174 -7.62 30.72 13.40
C ALA A 174 -6.46 31.45 14.10
N PRO A 175 -6.27 32.79 13.97
CA PRO A 175 -5.17 33.49 14.65
C PRO A 175 -5.19 33.29 16.18
N ALA A 176 -6.38 33.31 16.79
CA ALA A 176 -6.52 33.09 18.23
C ALA A 176 -6.14 31.66 18.63
N TYR A 177 -6.64 30.65 17.91
CA TYR A 177 -6.27 29.25 18.15
C TYR A 177 -4.77 29.01 17.95
N ARG A 178 -4.18 29.56 16.89
CA ARG A 178 -2.76 29.41 16.58
C ARG A 178 -1.86 30.01 17.65
N SER A 179 -2.22 31.19 18.16
CA SER A 179 -1.48 31.86 19.24
C SER A 179 -1.44 31.08 20.57
N LEU A 180 -2.37 30.14 20.77
CA LEU A 180 -2.52 29.36 22.01
C LEU A 180 -2.07 27.92 21.89
N SER A 181 -1.81 27.43 20.68
CA SER A 181 -1.44 26.03 20.44
C SER A 181 0.02 25.93 20.07
N SER A 182 0.64 24.81 20.42
CA SER A 182 2.01 24.48 20.00
C SER A 182 2.00 23.69 18.68
N TYR A 183 0.94 22.92 18.47
CA TYR A 183 0.80 21.99 17.35
C TYR A 183 -0.57 22.13 16.67
N GLU A 184 -0.63 21.78 15.40
CA GLU A 184 -1.84 21.76 14.58
C GLU A 184 -2.06 20.37 13.98
N PHE A 185 -3.31 19.89 14.04
CA PHE A 185 -3.72 18.63 13.43
C PHE A 185 -4.90 18.86 12.50
N TYR A 186 -4.76 18.48 11.23
CA TYR A 186 -5.85 18.58 10.25
C TYR A 186 -6.60 17.25 10.16
N ASN A 187 -7.79 17.19 10.75
CA ASN A 187 -8.60 15.99 10.81
C ASN A 187 -9.34 15.71 9.49
N ILE A 188 -8.76 14.84 8.67
CA ILE A 188 -9.35 14.41 7.39
C ILE A 188 -10.46 13.38 7.65
N SER A 189 -11.64 13.60 7.07
CA SER A 189 -12.74 12.65 7.19
C SER A 189 -12.55 11.41 6.31
N ASP A 190 -12.94 10.24 6.82
CA ASP A 190 -13.05 8.99 6.04
C ASP A 190 -14.31 8.96 5.14
N THR A 191 -14.70 10.10 4.55
CA THR A 191 -15.92 10.26 3.73
C THR A 191 -15.85 9.48 2.41
N SER A 192 -14.65 9.07 1.97
CA SER A 192 -14.44 8.21 0.79
C SER A 192 -14.95 6.77 0.93
N ARG A 193 -15.59 6.41 2.05
CA ARG A 193 -16.38 5.17 2.16
C ARG A 193 -17.90 5.40 2.16
N CYS A 194 -18.36 6.65 2.25
CA CYS A 194 -19.79 6.96 2.32
C CYS A 194 -20.35 7.64 1.07
N ASN A 195 -19.50 8.11 0.14
CA ASN A 195 -19.91 8.56 -1.19
C ASN A 195 -19.19 7.73 -2.26
N SER A 196 -19.65 6.51 -2.50
CA SER A 196 -19.42 5.78 -3.75
C SER A 196 -20.34 4.56 -3.82
N ASP A 197 -21.08 4.48 -4.91
CA ASP A 197 -21.65 3.24 -5.45
C ASP A 197 -20.54 2.17 -5.52
N THR A 198 -20.42 1.38 -4.47
CA THR A 198 -19.45 0.31 -4.36
C THR A 198 -20.14 -0.92 -3.80
N THR A 199 -20.46 -1.84 -4.70
CA THR A 199 -20.60 -3.25 -4.36
C THR A 199 -19.27 -3.68 -3.74
N SER A 200 -19.28 -3.81 -2.41
CA SER A 200 -18.22 -4.43 -1.63
C SER A 200 -17.93 -5.82 -2.22
N LEU A 201 -16.75 -5.98 -2.82
CA LEU A 201 -16.23 -7.29 -3.25
C LEU A 201 -16.17 -8.21 -2.02
N ARG A 202 -16.57 -9.47 -2.21
CA ARG A 202 -16.46 -10.52 -1.18
C ARG A 202 -15.02 -10.57 -0.66
N GLY A 203 -14.86 -10.20 0.61
CA GLY A 203 -13.59 -10.00 1.32
C GLY A 203 -13.59 -8.74 2.19
N ASP A 204 -14.34 -7.69 1.80
CA ASP A 204 -14.41 -6.39 2.51
C ASP A 204 -15.69 -6.20 3.34
N LEU A 205 -16.22 -7.28 3.91
CA LEU A 205 -17.33 -7.23 4.85
C LEU A 205 -16.85 -6.82 6.25
N SER A 206 -16.55 -5.53 6.42
CA SER A 206 -16.87 -4.74 7.64
C SER A 206 -16.51 -3.24 7.45
N PRO A 207 -17.20 -2.47 6.59
CA PRO A 207 -16.90 -1.05 6.40
C PRO A 207 -17.16 -0.18 7.64
N ARG A 208 -18.17 -0.52 8.45
CA ARG A 208 -18.57 0.27 9.64
C ARG A 208 -17.60 0.13 10.81
N ALA A 209 -17.12 -1.08 11.12
CA ALA A 209 -16.23 -1.26 12.27
C ALA A 209 -14.83 -0.64 12.05
N LEU A 210 -14.41 -0.47 10.79
CA LEU A 210 -13.12 0.12 10.41
C LEU A 210 -13.23 1.60 9.97
N ALA A 211 -14.41 2.21 10.07
CA ALA A 211 -14.66 3.56 9.52
C ALA A 211 -13.78 4.67 10.11
N LEU A 212 -13.22 4.46 11.31
CA LEU A 212 -12.34 5.42 12.00
C LEU A 212 -10.86 5.01 11.98
N LYS A 213 -10.50 3.93 11.29
CA LYS A 213 -9.17 3.33 11.40
C LYS A 213 -8.06 4.21 10.82
N ASN A 214 -8.34 4.89 9.71
CA ASN A 214 -7.34 5.76 9.09
C ASN A 214 -7.11 7.02 9.93
N VAL A 215 -8.20 7.63 10.45
CA VAL A 215 -8.10 8.75 11.41
C VAL A 215 -7.33 8.34 12.66
N GLU A 216 -7.62 7.16 13.22
CA GLU A 216 -6.91 6.62 14.38
C GLU A 216 -5.41 6.50 14.08
N LYS A 217 -5.04 5.84 12.98
CA LYS A 217 -3.63 5.65 12.58
C LYS A 217 -2.90 6.99 12.43
N ASP A 218 -3.47 7.91 11.65
CA ASP A 218 -2.88 9.22 11.33
C ASP A 218 -2.69 10.07 12.60
N PHE A 219 -3.73 10.15 13.44
CA PHE A 219 -3.66 10.93 14.68
C PHE A 219 -2.71 10.32 15.70
N LEU A 220 -2.69 8.99 15.88
CA LEU A 220 -1.76 8.35 16.81
C LEU A 220 -0.31 8.47 16.35
N HIS A 221 -0.05 8.38 15.04
CA HIS A 221 1.28 8.68 14.49
C HIS A 221 1.72 10.11 14.80
N PHE A 222 0.82 11.09 14.62
CA PHE A 222 1.10 12.49 14.97
C PHE A 222 1.38 12.67 16.47
N ILE A 223 0.55 12.08 17.34
CA ILE A 223 0.74 12.12 18.80
C ILE A 223 2.09 11.51 19.20
N HIS A 224 2.48 10.38 18.60
CA HIS A 224 3.77 9.77 18.86
C HIS A 224 4.95 10.60 18.33
N ALA A 225 4.76 11.37 17.26
CA ALA A 225 5.80 12.26 16.73
C ALA A 225 6.08 13.46 17.66
N ILE A 226 5.06 13.94 18.38
CA ILE A 226 5.18 15.13 19.25
C ILE A 226 5.45 14.79 20.73
N ILE A 227 5.15 13.57 21.18
CA ILE A 227 5.43 13.14 22.55
C ILE A 227 6.76 12.39 22.59
N SER A 228 7.71 12.89 23.39
CA SER A 228 9.00 12.25 23.69
C SER A 228 8.84 10.97 24.51
N ARG A 229 8.30 9.90 23.91
CA ARG A 229 8.33 8.54 24.44
C ARG A 229 9.03 7.63 23.43
N ASN A 230 10.34 7.48 23.61
CA ASN A 230 11.07 6.35 23.03
C ASN A 230 10.31 5.06 23.41
N GLY A 231 9.81 4.31 22.44
CA GLY A 231 9.27 2.97 22.71
C GLY A 231 7.99 2.56 21.98
N TRP A 232 6.94 3.39 21.85
CA TRP A 232 5.65 2.84 21.34
C TRP A 232 5.68 2.54 19.83
N SER A 233 6.32 3.41 19.04
CA SER A 233 6.63 3.13 17.62
C SER A 233 7.48 1.87 17.45
N ASP A 234 8.40 1.63 18.39
CA ASP A 234 9.42 0.58 18.30
C ASP A 234 8.91 -0.77 18.78
N MET A 235 7.81 -0.80 19.55
CA MET A 235 7.18 -2.03 20.01
C MET A 235 6.67 -2.93 18.86
N CYS A 236 6.33 -2.34 17.70
CA CYS A 236 5.80 -3.10 16.56
C CYS A 236 6.80 -3.23 15.41
N LYS A 237 7.96 -2.57 15.48
CA LYS A 237 9.01 -2.65 14.47
C LYS A 237 10.01 -3.73 14.84
N ALA A 238 10.49 -4.47 13.86
CA ALA A 238 11.62 -5.38 14.06
C ALA A 238 12.89 -4.57 14.31
N LYS A 239 13.73 -5.00 15.26
CA LYS A 239 14.95 -4.26 15.65
C LYS A 239 15.86 -3.94 14.47
N HIS A 240 15.93 -4.86 13.50
CA HIS A 240 16.78 -4.77 12.31
C HIS A 240 16.03 -4.30 11.04
N SER A 241 14.82 -3.74 11.17
CA SER A 241 14.13 -3.09 10.05
C SER A 241 14.78 -1.76 9.70
N LEU A 242 14.76 -1.36 8.44
CA LEU A 242 15.10 0.00 8.05
C LEU A 242 14.19 1.03 8.75
N SER A 243 12.94 0.67 9.03
CA SER A 243 11.97 1.56 9.70
C SER A 243 12.31 1.88 11.16
N SER A 244 13.23 1.12 11.79
CA SER A 244 13.78 1.43 13.12
C SER A 244 15.05 2.27 13.05
N LEU A 245 15.67 2.42 11.86
CA LEU A 245 16.88 3.20 11.66
C LEU A 245 16.55 4.62 11.15
N PRO A 246 17.19 5.67 11.71
CA PRO A 246 17.16 7.01 11.14
C PRO A 246 17.60 6.99 9.67
N LEU A 247 17.00 7.84 8.82
CA LEU A 247 17.34 7.90 7.39
C LEU A 247 18.83 8.17 7.14
N THR A 248 19.47 8.90 8.04
CA THR A 248 20.89 9.27 7.96
C THR A 248 21.84 8.12 8.26
N GLU A 249 21.39 7.06 8.93
CA GLU A 249 22.18 5.86 9.24
C GLU A 249 22.03 4.78 8.17
N ARG A 250 21.06 4.92 7.27
CA ARG A 250 20.86 4.01 6.15
C ARG A 250 21.92 4.26 5.07
N ARG A 251 22.33 3.18 4.38
CA ARG A 251 23.40 3.23 3.35
C ARG A 251 23.06 4.14 2.17
N SER A 252 21.81 4.16 1.72
CA SER A 252 21.35 5.03 0.63
C SER A 252 19.87 5.35 0.81
N THR A 253 19.52 6.62 0.74
CA THR A 253 18.13 7.10 0.91
C THR A 253 17.69 7.98 -0.24
N TYR A 254 16.43 7.83 -0.63
CA TYR A 254 15.79 8.59 -1.70
C TYR A 254 14.60 9.39 -1.19
N VAL A 255 14.43 10.61 -1.71
CA VAL A 255 13.34 11.51 -1.34
C VAL A 255 12.51 11.85 -2.57
N LEU A 256 11.23 11.47 -2.54
CA LEU A 256 10.30 11.78 -3.62
C LEU A 256 9.91 13.26 -3.57
N SER A 257 10.29 14.04 -4.57
CA SER A 257 9.90 15.46 -4.66
C SER A 257 8.46 15.60 -5.15
N LEU A 258 7.62 16.26 -4.36
CA LEU A 258 6.22 16.56 -4.64
C LEU A 258 5.94 18.06 -4.45
N PRO A 259 5.66 18.81 -5.53
CA PRO A 259 5.23 20.20 -5.44
C PRO A 259 3.81 20.33 -4.87
N LEU A 260 3.61 21.26 -3.92
CA LEU A 260 2.35 21.49 -3.23
C LEU A 260 1.15 21.69 -4.19
N ASP A 261 1.36 22.44 -5.28
CA ASP A 261 0.30 22.81 -6.24
C ASP A 261 -0.24 21.61 -7.03
N THR A 262 0.52 20.53 -7.10
CA THR A 262 0.19 19.32 -7.89
C THR A 262 -0.50 18.25 -7.05
N LEU A 263 -0.50 18.39 -5.71
CA LEU A 263 -0.95 17.36 -4.79
C LEU A 263 -2.43 17.01 -4.90
N ASN A 264 -3.30 18.00 -5.15
CA ASN A 264 -4.75 17.74 -5.25
C ASN A 264 -5.08 16.75 -6.38
N ALA A 265 -4.35 16.79 -7.49
CA ALA A 265 -4.51 15.85 -8.61
C ALA A 265 -3.78 14.52 -8.36
N LEU A 266 -2.62 14.57 -7.70
CA LEU A 266 -1.73 13.42 -7.52
C LEU A 266 -2.15 12.48 -6.39
N ILE A 267 -2.60 13.01 -5.25
CA ILE A 267 -2.70 12.22 -4.02
C ILE A 267 -3.73 11.09 -4.10
N TYR A 268 -4.84 11.29 -4.82
CA TYR A 268 -5.82 10.24 -5.04
C TYR A 268 -5.24 9.11 -5.89
N MET A 269 -4.39 9.44 -6.86
CA MET A 269 -3.76 8.44 -7.72
C MET A 269 -2.62 7.69 -7.05
N PHE A 270 -1.97 8.28 -6.04
CA PHE A 270 -0.97 7.57 -5.24
C PHE A 270 -1.58 6.56 -4.26
N ARG A 271 -2.89 6.58 -4.03
CA ARG A 271 -3.55 5.55 -3.22
C ARG A 271 -3.42 4.19 -3.90
N GLY A 272 -2.72 3.26 -3.26
CA GLY A 272 -2.50 1.91 -3.80
C GLY A 272 -1.47 1.85 -4.93
N VAL A 273 -0.58 2.84 -5.02
CA VAL A 273 0.61 2.80 -5.87
C VAL A 273 1.82 2.51 -4.98
N ASP A 274 2.69 1.62 -5.44
CA ASP A 274 3.92 1.28 -4.73
C ASP A 274 4.86 2.50 -4.82
N ILE A 275 5.15 3.13 -3.68
CA ILE A 275 6.15 4.21 -3.60
C ILE A 275 7.43 3.61 -3.04
N GLU A 276 8.51 3.75 -3.81
CA GLU A 276 9.80 3.13 -3.50
C GLU A 276 10.76 4.05 -2.75
N ALA A 277 10.40 5.33 -2.55
CA ALA A 277 11.22 6.32 -1.86
C ALA A 277 11.17 6.13 -0.33
N ASP A 278 12.19 6.66 0.37
CA ASP A 278 12.31 6.59 1.83
C ASP A 278 11.63 7.73 2.57
N ALA A 279 11.45 8.86 1.88
CA ALA A 279 10.79 10.06 2.38
C ALA A 279 10.15 10.85 1.24
N ILE A 280 9.34 11.84 1.58
CA ILE A 280 8.68 12.76 0.65
C ILE A 280 9.16 14.16 0.95
N GLU A 281 9.60 14.89 -0.07
CA GLU A 281 9.84 16.33 0.01
C GLU A 281 8.61 17.06 -0.51
N LEU A 282 7.96 17.80 0.38
CA LEU A 282 6.87 18.70 0.03
C LEU A 282 7.45 20.07 -0.30
N SER A 283 7.55 20.39 -1.59
CA SER A 283 8.06 21.68 -2.06
C SER A 283 6.95 22.73 -2.08
N ILE A 284 7.15 23.82 -1.36
CA ILE A 284 6.18 24.91 -1.16
C ILE A 284 6.69 26.17 -1.87
N PRO A 285 6.02 26.63 -2.94
CA PRO A 285 6.47 27.81 -3.67
C PRO A 285 6.23 29.10 -2.87
N MET A 286 7.20 30.02 -2.88
CA MET A 286 7.03 31.37 -2.30
C MET A 286 6.23 32.31 -3.23
N SER A 287 6.14 32.00 -4.52
CA SER A 287 5.43 32.79 -5.53
C SER A 287 3.90 32.68 -5.37
N GLY A 288 3.36 33.38 -4.38
CA GLY A 288 1.92 33.41 -4.06
C GLY A 288 1.54 34.27 -2.84
N ILE A 289 2.52 34.79 -2.09
CA ILE A 289 2.32 35.50 -0.81
C ILE A 289 2.22 37.03 -1.00
N SER A 290 1.30 37.47 -1.87
CA SER A 290 1.05 38.89 -2.15
C SER A 290 -0.37 39.28 -1.72
N GLY A 291 -0.50 40.01 -0.61
CA GLY A 291 -1.76 40.61 -0.13
C GLY A 291 -2.02 40.47 1.39
N PRO A 292 -2.87 41.34 1.98
CA PRO A 292 -3.32 41.20 3.37
C PRO A 292 -4.16 39.92 3.54
N ASN A 293 -3.96 39.17 4.63
CA ASN A 293 -4.55 37.83 4.91
C ASN A 293 -4.04 36.67 4.03
N SER A 294 -2.95 36.83 3.28
CA SER A 294 -2.36 35.74 2.47
C SER A 294 -1.71 34.64 3.31
N TYR A 295 -1.11 34.98 4.46
CA TYR A 295 -0.40 34.02 5.31
C TYR A 295 -1.30 32.93 5.89
N ASP A 296 -2.40 33.30 6.57
CA ASP A 296 -3.29 32.31 7.22
C ASP A 296 -3.92 31.34 6.23
N ARG A 297 -4.24 31.82 5.02
CA ARG A 297 -4.79 31.01 3.93
C ARG A 297 -3.77 29.98 3.43
N ILE A 298 -2.52 30.41 3.25
CA ILE A 298 -1.44 29.53 2.83
C ILE A 298 -1.09 28.54 3.94
N ALA A 299 -1.01 28.99 5.19
CA ALA A 299 -0.80 28.14 6.36
C ALA A 299 -1.87 27.04 6.46
N GLU A 300 -3.15 27.38 6.30
CA GLU A 300 -4.24 26.39 6.29
C GLU A 300 -4.13 25.41 5.11
N GLN A 301 -3.82 25.90 3.90
CA GLN A 301 -3.58 25.06 2.73
C GLN A 301 -2.43 24.09 2.96
N ILE A 302 -1.30 24.57 3.51
CA ILE A 302 -0.14 23.75 3.85
C ILE A 302 -0.53 22.70 4.90
N SER A 303 -1.23 23.09 5.97
CA SER A 303 -1.70 22.15 7.00
C SER A 303 -2.53 21.03 6.37
N ARG A 304 -3.54 21.39 5.56
CA ARG A 304 -4.39 20.41 4.88
C ARG A 304 -3.57 19.46 4.00
N GLN A 305 -2.72 20.00 3.13
CA GLN A 305 -1.98 19.18 2.16
C GLN A 305 -0.95 18.28 2.83
N LEU A 306 -0.24 18.76 3.86
CA LEU A 306 0.73 17.95 4.60
C LEU A 306 0.06 16.74 5.26
N PHE A 307 -1.08 16.94 5.94
CA PHE A 307 -1.83 15.82 6.54
C PHE A 307 -2.43 14.88 5.49
N VAL A 308 -2.83 15.41 4.33
CA VAL A 308 -3.27 14.60 3.18
C VAL A 308 -2.13 13.71 2.71
N VAL A 309 -0.91 14.24 2.56
CA VAL A 309 0.29 13.44 2.21
C VAL A 309 0.59 12.41 3.29
N ARG A 310 0.67 12.83 4.56
CA ARG A 310 0.96 11.97 5.72
C ARG A 310 0.02 10.78 5.80
N ARG A 311 -1.29 11.02 5.65
CA ARG A 311 -2.32 9.98 5.73
C ARG A 311 -2.29 8.97 4.59
N ASN A 312 -2.03 9.43 3.36
CA ASN A 312 -2.12 8.56 2.19
C ASN A 312 -0.81 7.81 1.91
N LEU A 313 0.34 8.41 2.21
CA LEU A 313 1.64 7.86 1.83
C LEU A 313 2.42 7.22 2.99
N GLY A 314 2.22 7.68 4.23
CA GLY A 314 2.81 7.06 5.42
C GLY A 314 4.34 7.11 5.52
N LEU A 315 5.01 7.92 4.68
CA LEU A 315 6.45 8.15 4.71
C LEU A 315 6.82 9.41 5.52
N PRO A 316 8.05 9.51 6.05
CA PRO A 316 8.60 10.75 6.60
C PRO A 316 8.50 11.91 5.62
N ILE A 317 8.17 13.11 6.13
CA ILE A 317 7.99 14.32 5.34
C ILE A 317 9.13 15.29 5.58
N LEU A 318 9.79 15.71 4.49
CA LEU A 318 10.63 16.90 4.39
C LEU A 318 9.76 18.10 4.02
N TYR A 319 9.69 19.08 4.91
CA TYR A 319 9.07 20.37 4.67
C TYR A 319 10.08 21.33 4.03
N HIS A 320 9.88 21.72 2.77
CA HIS A 320 10.80 22.60 2.05
C HIS A 320 10.07 23.77 1.41
N ILE A 321 10.45 24.98 1.80
CA ILE A 321 10.00 26.21 1.14
C ILE A 321 11.03 26.56 0.07
N GLU A 322 10.59 26.69 -1.18
CA GLU A 322 11.45 27.04 -2.30
C GLU A 322 11.97 28.48 -2.15
N GLY A 323 13.29 28.64 -2.12
CA GLY A 323 13.96 29.94 -2.03
C GLY A 323 13.94 30.71 -3.35
N SER A 324 13.93 32.03 -3.25
CA SER A 324 14.17 32.98 -4.35
C SER A 324 15.45 33.78 -4.08
N ASP A 325 16.03 34.43 -5.10
CA ASP A 325 17.24 35.25 -4.91
C ASP A 325 17.03 36.42 -3.92
N SER A 326 15.78 36.87 -3.73
CA SER A 326 15.36 37.79 -2.67
C SER A 326 14.27 37.16 -1.80
N ILE A 327 14.63 36.72 -0.59
CA ILE A 327 13.69 36.12 0.38
C ILE A 327 13.23 37.21 1.34
N ASP A 328 11.91 37.40 1.46
CA ASP A 328 11.31 38.10 2.60
C ASP A 328 11.44 37.20 3.83
N GLU A 329 12.51 37.41 4.60
CA GLU A 329 12.85 36.53 5.72
C GLU A 329 11.73 36.45 6.76
N ASP A 330 10.97 37.51 7.01
CA ASP A 330 9.95 37.49 8.06
C ASP A 330 8.76 36.60 7.67
N LYS A 331 8.37 36.63 6.39
CA LYS A 331 7.37 35.69 5.86
C LYS A 331 7.91 34.26 5.79
N TYR A 332 9.16 34.11 5.37
CA TYR A 332 9.83 32.81 5.26
C TYR A 332 9.92 32.11 6.62
N PHE A 333 10.47 32.77 7.63
CA PHE A 333 10.55 32.21 8.99
C PHE A 333 9.18 32.01 9.62
N GLY A 334 8.19 32.87 9.32
CA GLY A 334 6.80 32.62 9.69
C GLY A 334 6.31 31.25 9.20
N LEU A 335 6.49 30.96 7.91
CA LEU A 335 6.11 29.67 7.34
C LEU A 335 6.96 28.48 7.84
N LEU A 336 8.23 28.69 8.20
CA LEU A 336 9.04 27.64 8.83
C LEU A 336 8.52 27.33 10.24
N HIS A 337 8.21 28.33 11.04
CA HIS A 337 7.57 28.14 12.35
C HIS A 337 6.18 27.49 12.20
N HIS A 338 5.43 27.82 11.15
CA HIS A 338 4.20 27.10 10.83
C HIS A 338 4.47 25.63 10.52
N GLY A 339 5.50 25.34 9.72
CA GLY A 339 5.96 23.98 9.43
C GLY A 339 6.24 23.18 10.71
N LEU A 340 6.95 23.74 11.69
CA LEU A 340 7.23 23.07 12.97
C LEU A 340 5.96 22.66 13.73
N ARG A 341 4.86 23.43 13.63
CA ARG A 341 3.57 23.12 14.26
C ARG A 341 2.89 21.88 13.66
N LEU A 342 3.27 21.51 12.44
CA LEU A 342 2.75 20.32 11.74
C LEU A 342 3.60 19.07 12.01
N ALA A 343 4.66 19.21 12.81
CA ALA A 343 5.58 18.15 13.19
C ALA A 343 6.08 17.28 12.00
N PRO A 344 6.63 17.88 10.93
CA PRO A 344 7.34 17.10 9.91
C PRO A 344 8.59 16.46 10.52
N GLU A 345 8.99 15.33 9.98
CA GLU A 345 10.21 14.64 10.40
C GLU A 345 11.46 15.47 10.08
N TYR A 346 11.41 16.22 8.97
CA TYR A 346 12.49 17.09 8.52
C TYR A 346 11.97 18.44 8.04
N LEU A 347 12.74 19.50 8.26
CA LEU A 347 12.46 20.86 7.78
C LEU A 347 13.71 21.52 7.22
N CYS A 348 13.61 22.07 6.01
CA CYS A 348 14.72 22.73 5.32
C CYS A 348 14.75 24.23 5.62
N VAL A 349 15.94 24.76 5.95
CA VAL A 349 16.20 26.20 6.14
C VAL A 349 17.34 26.66 5.23
N ASP A 350 17.17 27.78 4.54
CA ASP A 350 18.22 28.36 3.69
C ASP A 350 19.34 28.97 4.55
N LEU A 351 20.57 28.49 4.36
CA LEU A 351 21.75 28.93 5.11
C LEU A 351 22.20 30.34 4.72
N LYS A 352 21.67 30.93 3.64
CA LYS A 352 21.90 32.35 3.26
C LYS A 352 21.23 33.34 4.22
N CYS A 353 20.19 32.92 4.95
CA CYS A 353 19.45 33.77 5.88
C CYS A 353 20.24 34.16 7.14
N ASP A 354 19.71 35.14 7.88
CA ASP A 354 20.29 35.61 9.15
C ASP A 354 20.52 34.49 10.19
N MET A 355 21.69 34.51 10.83
CA MET A 355 22.11 33.49 11.80
C MET A 355 21.24 33.48 13.06
N ALA A 356 20.80 34.63 13.55
CA ALA A 356 20.01 34.72 14.77
C ALA A 356 18.61 34.14 14.56
N LYS A 357 18.00 34.39 13.38
CA LYS A 357 16.73 33.77 13.01
C LYS A 357 16.83 32.24 12.88
N ILE A 358 17.89 31.71 12.25
CA ILE A 358 18.09 30.25 12.16
C ILE A 358 18.27 29.63 13.55
N LYS A 359 19.05 30.26 14.44
CA LYS A 359 19.22 29.77 15.83
C LYS A 359 17.90 29.75 16.60
N ASN A 360 17.04 30.76 16.42
CA ASN A 360 15.72 30.79 17.03
C ASN A 360 14.84 29.63 16.51
N LEU A 361 14.81 29.41 15.19
CA LEU A 361 14.09 28.28 14.61
C LEU A 361 14.56 26.93 15.17
N ILE A 362 15.89 26.73 15.26
CA ILE A 362 16.49 25.51 15.81
C ILE A 362 16.13 25.34 17.30
N ALA A 363 16.06 26.42 18.07
CA ALA A 363 15.63 26.36 19.47
C ALA A 363 14.17 25.91 19.63
N SER A 364 13.32 26.15 18.62
CA SER A 364 11.92 25.73 18.59
C SER A 364 11.68 24.40 17.86
N LYS A 365 12.71 23.67 17.42
CA LYS A 365 12.55 22.52 16.51
C LYS A 365 11.89 21.29 17.14
N ALA A 366 11.94 21.15 18.47
CA ALA A 366 11.54 19.95 19.20
C ALA A 366 12.12 18.67 18.56
N GLN A 367 11.27 17.75 18.11
CA GLN A 367 11.67 16.48 17.46
C GLN A 367 12.00 16.62 15.96
N THR A 368 11.59 17.71 15.30
CA THR A 368 11.85 17.94 13.86
C THR A 368 13.34 18.14 13.61
N LYS A 369 13.88 17.41 12.62
CA LYS A 369 15.29 17.54 12.21
C LYS A 369 15.45 18.67 11.20
N ILE A 370 16.43 19.54 11.43
CA ILE A 370 16.69 20.72 10.61
C ILE A 370 17.75 20.42 9.56
N ILE A 371 17.40 20.63 8.30
CA ILE A 371 18.31 20.51 7.15
C ILE A 371 18.77 21.92 6.76
N GLY A 372 20.05 22.21 6.97
CA GLY A 372 20.68 23.44 6.45
C GLY A 372 20.88 23.31 4.95
N HIS A 373 20.06 24.01 4.17
CA HIS A 373 20.07 23.95 2.72
C HIS A 373 20.84 25.13 2.12
N TYR A 374 21.65 24.86 1.10
CA TYR A 374 22.38 25.88 0.35
C TYR A 374 22.43 25.53 -1.13
N VAL A 375 22.06 26.49 -1.99
CA VAL A 375 22.23 26.40 -3.45
C VAL A 375 23.32 27.37 -3.88
N THR A 376 24.28 26.88 -4.66
CA THR A 376 25.49 27.62 -5.05
C THR A 376 25.76 27.54 -6.54
N ASP A 377 26.32 28.63 -7.08
CA ASP A 377 26.91 28.70 -8.42
C ASP A 377 28.45 28.65 -8.36
N ASP A 378 29.04 28.62 -7.16
CA ASP A 378 30.48 28.54 -6.97
C ASP A 378 30.96 27.10 -7.28
N ALA A 379 32.18 26.97 -7.83
CA ALA A 379 32.78 25.66 -8.09
C ALA A 379 32.96 24.81 -6.82
N TRP A 380 32.77 23.49 -6.96
CA TRP A 380 32.98 22.52 -5.89
C TRP A 380 34.38 22.62 -5.27
N GLY A 381 34.44 22.56 -3.93
CA GLY A 381 35.68 22.69 -3.15
C GLY A 381 36.08 24.13 -2.83
N SER A 382 35.28 25.14 -3.20
CA SER A 382 35.58 26.53 -2.87
C SER A 382 35.56 26.78 -1.35
N PRO A 383 36.33 27.77 -0.84
CA PRO A 383 36.32 28.12 0.60
C PRO A 383 34.92 28.48 1.12
N LYS A 384 34.05 29.01 0.25
CA LYS A 384 32.67 29.36 0.60
C LYS A 384 31.84 28.11 0.96
N GLN A 385 31.96 27.03 0.19
CA GLN A 385 31.20 25.80 0.45
C GLN A 385 31.64 25.15 1.77
N TRP A 386 32.95 25.16 2.06
CA TRP A 386 33.47 24.74 3.37
C TRP A 386 32.92 25.58 4.52
N ALA A 387 32.90 26.91 4.36
CA ALA A 387 32.33 27.82 5.36
C ALA A 387 30.83 27.56 5.58
N ILE A 388 30.09 27.11 4.55
CA ILE A 388 28.68 26.73 4.68
C ILE A 388 28.51 25.43 5.47
N VAL A 389 29.36 24.42 5.26
CA VAL A 389 29.36 23.19 6.07
C VAL A 389 29.63 23.51 7.54
N GLU A 390 30.64 24.33 7.82
CA GLU A 390 30.97 24.78 9.17
C GLU A 390 29.83 25.61 9.80
N ARG A 391 29.22 26.49 9.02
CA ARG A 391 28.06 27.30 9.43
C ARG A 391 26.89 26.42 9.85
N ALA A 392 26.53 25.41 9.06
CA ALA A 392 25.44 24.49 9.37
C ALA A 392 25.67 23.76 10.70
N GLN A 393 26.89 23.27 10.92
CA GLN A 393 27.27 22.59 12.15
C GLN A 393 27.27 23.54 13.36
N THR A 394 27.80 24.76 13.21
CA THR A 394 27.84 25.79 14.26
C THR A 394 26.44 26.26 14.67
N LEU A 395 25.50 26.28 13.72
CA LEU A 395 24.10 26.59 13.98
C LEU A 395 23.36 25.47 14.72
N GLY A 396 23.85 24.24 14.67
CA GLY A 396 23.16 23.06 15.22
C GLY A 396 22.15 22.43 14.26
N CYS A 397 22.37 22.55 12.95
CA CYS A 397 21.60 21.79 11.95
C CYS A 397 21.87 20.29 12.10
N ASP A 398 20.86 19.46 11.83
CA ASP A 398 20.99 18.00 11.93
C ASP A 398 21.58 17.40 10.65
N ILE A 399 21.37 18.04 9.49
CA ILE A 399 21.90 17.64 8.17
C ILE A 399 22.31 18.90 7.40
N VAL A 400 23.33 18.83 6.55
CA VAL A 400 23.65 19.88 5.57
C VAL A 400 23.40 19.39 4.15
N ARG A 401 22.67 20.18 3.34
CA ARG A 401 22.33 19.89 1.94
C ARG A 401 22.84 20.98 1.01
N ILE A 402 23.84 20.66 0.19
CA ILE A 402 24.43 21.58 -0.79
C ILE A 402 24.10 21.12 -2.21
N CYS A 403 23.53 22.02 -3.01
CA CYS A 403 23.16 21.74 -4.40
C CYS A 403 23.80 22.75 -5.36
N GLN A 404 24.21 22.28 -6.54
CA GLN A 404 24.71 23.11 -7.64
C GLN A 404 24.11 22.62 -8.97
N GLU A 405 23.76 23.50 -9.91
CA GLU A 405 23.32 23.05 -11.24
C GLU A 405 24.53 22.59 -12.07
N ALA A 406 24.48 21.37 -12.62
CA ALA A 406 25.57 20.85 -13.45
C ALA A 406 25.58 21.53 -14.82
N SER A 407 26.69 22.20 -15.13
CA SER A 407 26.97 22.75 -16.46
C SER A 407 27.76 21.77 -17.33
N THR A 408 28.55 20.90 -16.69
CA THR A 408 29.44 19.92 -17.34
C THR A 408 29.36 18.55 -16.66
N LEU A 409 29.95 17.52 -17.27
CA LEU A 409 30.03 16.20 -16.62
C LEU A 409 31.08 16.18 -15.51
N GLU A 410 32.13 17.00 -15.65
CA GLU A 410 33.23 17.19 -14.70
C GLU A 410 32.74 17.64 -13.32
N ASP A 411 31.67 18.45 -13.27
CA ASP A 411 31.03 18.91 -12.04
C ASP A 411 30.62 17.74 -11.13
N ASN A 412 30.26 16.60 -11.70
CA ASN A 412 29.88 15.40 -10.94
C ASN A 412 31.06 14.73 -10.26
N PHE A 413 32.25 14.75 -10.85
CA PHE A 413 33.45 14.25 -10.19
C PHE A 413 33.92 15.24 -9.11
N ALA A 414 33.78 16.53 -9.37
CA ALA A 414 34.15 17.59 -8.42
C ALA A 414 33.33 17.51 -7.12
N VAL A 415 32.01 17.29 -7.20
CA VAL A 415 31.18 17.08 -5.99
C VAL A 415 31.57 15.82 -5.23
N GLN A 416 31.90 14.72 -5.90
CA GLN A 416 32.34 13.50 -5.22
C GLN A 416 33.68 13.70 -4.50
N HIS A 417 34.60 14.44 -5.12
CA HIS A 417 35.85 14.82 -4.47
C HIS A 417 35.59 15.68 -3.21
N PHE A 418 34.72 16.69 -3.31
CA PHE A 418 34.32 17.52 -2.18
C PHE A 418 33.70 16.70 -1.05
N VAL A 419 32.74 15.81 -1.35
CA VAL A 419 32.11 14.92 -0.37
C VAL A 419 33.16 14.06 0.34
N HIS A 420 34.12 13.51 -0.40
CA HIS A 420 35.20 12.72 0.18
C HIS A 420 36.09 13.55 1.12
N GLN A 421 36.45 14.78 0.73
CA GLN A 421 37.24 15.68 1.59
C GLN A 421 36.49 16.01 2.89
N VAL A 422 35.19 16.35 2.80
CA VAL A 422 34.38 16.68 3.98
C VAL A 422 34.22 15.47 4.90
N LYS A 423 33.92 14.28 4.35
CA LYS A 423 33.82 13.04 5.15
C LYS A 423 35.14 12.61 5.78
N SER A 424 36.27 12.96 5.18
CA SER A 424 37.61 12.67 5.73
C SER A 424 38.05 13.68 6.79
N SER A 425 37.32 14.78 6.95
CA SER A 425 37.63 15.80 7.95
C SER A 425 37.20 15.34 9.35
N PRO A 426 38.08 15.40 10.36
CA PRO A 426 37.72 15.05 11.73
C PRO A 426 36.78 16.07 12.39
N TYR A 427 36.64 17.25 11.78
CA TYR A 427 35.82 18.34 12.32
C TYR A 427 34.36 18.28 11.87
N HIS A 428 34.02 17.45 10.89
CA HIS A 428 32.67 17.32 10.36
C HIS A 428 31.95 16.16 11.03
N THR A 429 30.83 16.43 11.70
CA THR A 429 30.10 15.44 12.51
C THR A 429 28.67 15.20 12.07
N ILE A 430 28.10 16.07 11.22
CA ILE A 430 26.71 15.97 10.75
C ILE A 430 26.65 15.36 9.35
N PRO A 431 25.59 14.62 8.96
CA PRO A 431 25.46 14.10 7.60
C PRO A 431 25.45 15.19 6.50
N LEU A 432 26.15 14.91 5.39
CA LEU A 432 26.21 15.77 4.20
C LEU A 432 25.49 15.12 3.01
N ALA A 433 24.51 15.83 2.46
CA ALA A 433 23.92 15.59 1.16
C ALA A 433 24.48 16.62 0.17
N ALA A 434 25.29 16.19 -0.80
CA ALA A 434 25.84 17.09 -1.81
C ALA A 434 25.77 16.45 -3.19
N TYR A 435 25.10 17.12 -4.12
CA TYR A 435 24.87 16.63 -5.47
C TYR A 435 24.58 17.79 -6.42
N ASN A 436 24.72 17.50 -7.71
CA ASN A 436 24.36 18.41 -8.77
C ASN A 436 22.92 18.19 -9.25
N THR A 437 22.21 19.27 -9.53
CA THR A 437 20.88 19.25 -10.15
C THR A 437 20.97 19.30 -11.68
N GLY A 438 19.82 19.18 -12.35
CA GLY A 438 19.74 19.21 -13.80
C GLY A 438 20.06 17.86 -14.47
N ARG A 439 19.86 17.79 -15.79
CA ARG A 439 20.00 16.54 -16.55
C ARG A 439 21.43 15.98 -16.54
N LEU A 440 22.43 16.86 -16.50
CA LEU A 440 23.85 16.49 -16.43
C LEU A 440 24.28 16.08 -15.01
N GLY A 441 23.55 16.51 -13.97
CA GLY A 441 23.86 16.25 -12.57
C GLY A 441 23.46 14.85 -12.07
N ARG A 442 22.67 14.10 -12.85
CA ARG A 442 22.08 12.81 -12.47
C ARG A 442 23.08 11.78 -11.93
N MET A 443 24.33 11.81 -12.42
CA MET A 443 25.38 10.92 -11.90
C MET A 443 25.63 11.17 -10.41
N SER A 444 25.85 12.43 -10.02
CA SER A 444 26.06 12.76 -8.61
C SER A 444 24.84 12.45 -7.73
N CYS A 445 23.61 12.52 -8.26
CA CYS A 445 22.40 12.18 -7.50
C CYS A 445 22.32 10.70 -7.10
N TYR A 446 22.63 9.75 -8.01
CA TYR A 446 22.58 8.32 -7.64
C TYR A 446 23.80 7.87 -6.83
N LEU A 447 24.91 8.62 -6.89
CA LEU A 447 26.09 8.41 -6.03
C LEU A 447 25.93 9.01 -4.63
N ASN A 448 25.09 10.03 -4.50
CA ASN A 448 24.75 10.60 -3.20
C ASN A 448 23.99 9.56 -2.35
N THR A 449 24.33 9.49 -1.07
CA THR A 449 23.87 8.46 -0.13
C THR A 449 22.82 8.97 0.84
N VAL A 450 22.76 10.29 1.05
CA VAL A 450 21.87 10.93 2.03
C VAL A 450 20.82 11.76 1.31
N LEU A 451 19.56 11.36 1.41
CA LEU A 451 18.39 12.09 0.94
C LEU A 451 18.46 12.50 -0.55
N SER A 452 18.86 11.57 -1.42
CA SER A 452 18.97 11.81 -2.87
C SER A 452 17.61 12.11 -3.49
N PRO A 453 17.45 13.20 -4.25
CA PRO A 453 16.15 13.57 -4.80
C PRO A 453 15.77 12.65 -5.95
N VAL A 454 14.52 12.19 -5.94
CA VAL A 454 13.94 11.33 -6.99
C VAL A 454 12.55 11.83 -7.39
N THR A 455 12.09 11.34 -8.53
CA THR A 455 10.73 11.51 -9.03
C THR A 455 10.03 10.16 -9.13
N HIS A 456 8.76 10.19 -9.53
CA HIS A 456 7.96 9.00 -9.81
C HIS A 456 7.31 9.13 -11.21
N PRO A 457 7.10 8.04 -11.97
CA PRO A 457 6.50 8.10 -13.30
C PRO A 457 5.16 8.87 -13.37
N LEU A 458 4.33 8.76 -12.32
CA LEU A 458 3.08 9.53 -12.24
C LEU A 458 3.31 11.04 -12.09
N VAL A 459 4.34 11.45 -11.36
CA VAL A 459 4.68 12.87 -11.19
C VAL A 459 5.14 13.45 -12.52
N ARG A 460 6.04 12.77 -13.24
CA ARG A 460 6.46 13.18 -14.59
C ARG A 460 5.28 13.38 -15.54
N LYS A 461 4.30 12.47 -15.49
CA LYS A 461 3.12 12.52 -16.36
C LYS A 461 2.17 13.68 -16.04
N LEU A 462 1.94 13.96 -14.75
CA LEU A 462 0.93 14.93 -14.32
C LEU A 462 1.47 16.32 -14.05
N ALA A 463 2.77 16.44 -13.80
CA ALA A 463 3.43 17.70 -13.48
C ALA A 463 4.68 17.90 -14.38
N PRO A 464 4.52 17.91 -15.72
CA PRO A 464 5.66 17.98 -16.65
C PRO A 464 6.46 19.30 -16.54
N ASN A 465 5.84 20.35 -16.00
CA ASN A 465 6.48 21.66 -15.82
C ASN A 465 7.36 21.73 -14.55
N CYS A 466 7.43 20.66 -13.76
CA CYS A 466 8.25 20.59 -12.57
C CYS A 466 9.63 19.98 -12.89
N PRO A 467 10.62 20.10 -11.99
CA PRO A 467 11.96 19.51 -12.17
C PRO A 467 11.98 17.97 -12.33
N SER A 468 10.82 17.30 -12.28
CA SER A 468 10.61 15.86 -12.40
C SER A 468 11.21 15.24 -13.67
N ASP A 469 11.36 16.00 -14.74
CA ASP A 469 11.98 15.50 -15.99
C ASP A 469 13.51 15.40 -15.90
N SER A 470 14.12 16.09 -14.94
CA SER A 470 15.56 16.03 -14.70
C SER A 470 15.95 15.02 -13.62
N LEU A 471 15.04 14.73 -12.69
CA LEU A 471 15.24 13.77 -11.60
C LEU A 471 15.12 12.33 -12.08
N LEU A 472 15.86 11.42 -11.45
CA LEU A 472 15.74 9.98 -11.66
C LEU A 472 14.56 9.41 -10.87
N THR A 473 13.95 8.32 -11.34
CA THR A 473 13.13 7.48 -10.46
C THR A 473 14.02 6.60 -9.58
N VAL A 474 13.48 6.05 -8.49
CA VAL A 474 14.22 5.08 -7.65
C VAL A 474 14.70 3.90 -8.49
N GLN A 475 13.84 3.38 -9.36
CA GLN A 475 14.20 2.27 -10.27
C GLN A 475 15.37 2.64 -11.20
N GLU A 476 15.35 3.84 -11.79
CA GLU A 476 16.45 4.30 -12.66
C GLU A 476 17.76 4.50 -11.87
N ALA A 477 17.68 5.07 -10.66
CA ALA A 477 18.84 5.26 -9.80
C ALA A 477 19.45 3.92 -9.38
N GLN A 478 18.63 2.94 -8.97
CA GLN A 478 19.10 1.59 -8.63
C GLN A 478 19.75 0.89 -9.84
N LYS A 479 19.10 0.92 -11.01
CA LYS A 479 19.70 0.38 -12.25
C LYS A 479 21.06 1.01 -12.53
N ALA A 480 21.20 2.32 -12.35
CA ALA A 480 22.47 3.02 -12.55
C ALA A 480 23.55 2.56 -11.57
N VAL A 481 23.21 2.39 -10.28
CA VAL A 481 24.15 1.92 -9.25
C VAL A 481 24.67 0.52 -9.56
N PHE A 482 23.79 -0.44 -9.92
CA PHE A 482 24.20 -1.79 -10.32
C PHE A 482 24.98 -1.80 -11.64
N SER A 483 24.56 -1.02 -12.63
CA SER A 483 25.26 -0.93 -13.93
C SER A 483 26.62 -0.25 -13.82
N SER A 484 26.85 0.50 -12.74
CA SER A 484 28.14 1.14 -12.43
C SER A 484 29.04 0.26 -11.55
N PHE A 485 28.66 -0.99 -11.28
CA PHE A 485 29.41 -1.95 -10.47
C PHE A 485 29.68 -1.49 -9.03
N LEU A 486 28.83 -0.60 -8.50
CA LEU A 486 28.89 -0.18 -7.09
C LEU A 486 28.19 -1.18 -6.17
N LEU A 487 27.29 -1.99 -6.73
CA LEU A 487 26.59 -3.09 -6.08
C LEU A 487 26.60 -4.30 -7.03
N ASP A 488 26.55 -5.50 -6.45
CA ASP A 488 26.67 -6.75 -7.16
C ASP A 488 25.34 -7.49 -7.27
N LYS A 489 25.17 -8.18 -8.40
CA LYS A 489 24.06 -9.12 -8.57
C LYS A 489 24.23 -10.29 -7.59
N GLN A 490 23.11 -10.72 -7.01
CA GLN A 490 23.05 -11.85 -6.08
C GLN A 490 21.82 -12.72 -6.36
N TYR A 491 21.82 -13.95 -5.85
CA TYR A 491 20.64 -14.80 -5.87
C TYR A 491 20.21 -15.23 -4.46
N PHE A 492 18.92 -15.49 -4.35
CA PHE A 492 18.20 -15.84 -3.12
C PHE A 492 17.24 -16.99 -3.41
N GLY A 493 16.62 -17.55 -2.37
CA GLY A 493 15.49 -18.45 -2.59
C GLY A 493 14.81 -18.95 -1.33
N ILE A 494 13.78 -19.77 -1.53
CA ILE A 494 13.09 -20.46 -0.44
C ILE A 494 13.62 -21.90 -0.32
N TYR A 495 13.95 -22.30 0.90
CA TYR A 495 14.61 -23.57 1.22
C TYR A 495 13.77 -24.43 2.16
N GLY A 496 13.43 -25.66 1.76
CA GLY A 496 12.73 -26.65 2.59
C GLY A 496 11.94 -27.70 1.82
N ASN A 497 11.28 -28.59 2.55
CA ASN A 497 10.37 -29.58 1.97
C ASN A 497 8.97 -28.94 1.77
N CYS A 498 8.29 -29.27 0.67
CA CYS A 498 6.98 -28.67 0.30
C CYS A 498 7.01 -27.19 -0.14
N THR A 499 8.07 -26.74 -0.82
CA THR A 499 8.17 -25.36 -1.36
C THR A 499 7.73 -25.23 -2.83
N SER A 500 7.37 -26.33 -3.49
CA SER A 500 7.08 -26.40 -4.93
C SER A 500 5.88 -25.54 -5.37
N GLN A 501 4.98 -25.21 -4.44
CA GLN A 501 3.85 -24.31 -4.65
C GLN A 501 4.04 -22.95 -3.97
N SER A 502 5.26 -22.65 -3.49
CA SER A 502 5.53 -21.39 -2.81
C SER A 502 5.38 -20.21 -3.75
N LEU A 503 4.75 -19.18 -3.22
CA LEU A 503 4.48 -17.92 -3.89
C LEU A 503 5.61 -16.89 -3.70
N SER A 504 6.61 -17.20 -2.86
CA SER A 504 7.76 -16.33 -2.58
C SER A 504 8.57 -15.94 -3.83
N PRO A 505 8.88 -16.83 -4.79
CA PRO A 505 9.62 -16.44 -5.98
C PRO A 505 8.90 -15.40 -6.85
N ALA A 506 7.59 -15.55 -7.06
CA ALA A 506 6.80 -14.59 -7.82
C ALA A 506 6.83 -13.20 -7.15
N MET A 507 6.66 -13.19 -5.82
CA MET A 507 6.73 -11.99 -4.98
C MET A 507 8.08 -11.29 -5.06
N HIS A 508 9.17 -11.98 -4.73
CA HIS A 508 10.50 -11.36 -4.63
C HIS A 508 11.04 -10.94 -6.00
N ASN A 509 10.83 -11.73 -7.05
CA ASN A 509 11.27 -11.36 -8.40
C ASN A 509 10.49 -10.15 -8.95
N ALA A 510 9.20 -10.03 -8.64
CA ALA A 510 8.43 -8.83 -8.97
C ALA A 510 8.97 -7.59 -8.25
N ALA A 511 9.29 -7.72 -6.96
CA ALA A 511 9.88 -6.65 -6.17
C ALA A 511 11.28 -6.22 -6.67
N PHE A 512 12.16 -7.17 -7.04
CA PHE A 512 13.45 -6.87 -7.66
C PHE A 512 13.27 -6.10 -8.97
N LYS A 513 12.33 -6.53 -9.82
CA LYS A 513 12.03 -5.86 -11.09
C LYS A 513 11.50 -4.44 -10.88
N LEU A 514 10.59 -4.25 -9.92
CA LEU A 514 10.04 -2.94 -9.56
C LEU A 514 11.17 -1.96 -9.19
N LEU A 515 12.07 -2.38 -8.30
CA LEU A 515 13.21 -1.57 -7.85
C LEU A 515 14.38 -1.53 -8.83
N GLY A 516 14.33 -2.25 -9.95
CA GLY A 516 15.39 -2.22 -10.97
C GLY A 516 16.66 -2.96 -10.55
N MET A 517 16.53 -3.92 -9.63
CA MET A 517 17.63 -4.75 -9.14
C MET A 517 17.82 -6.01 -10.00
N PRO A 518 19.06 -6.45 -10.26
CA PRO A 518 19.34 -7.60 -11.13
C PRO A 518 19.27 -8.96 -10.40
N HIS A 519 18.80 -9.01 -9.15
CA HIS A 519 18.75 -10.23 -8.34
C HIS A 519 17.78 -11.28 -8.88
N ARG A 520 17.90 -12.51 -8.37
CA ARG A 520 16.98 -13.62 -8.65
C ARG A 520 16.55 -14.34 -7.37
N TYR A 521 15.31 -14.77 -7.32
CA TYR A 521 14.76 -15.60 -6.25
C TYR A 521 14.22 -16.92 -6.79
N SER A 522 14.67 -18.06 -6.25
CA SER A 522 14.34 -19.41 -6.72
C SER A 522 13.75 -20.31 -5.63
N ILE A 523 13.26 -21.48 -6.02
CA ILE A 523 12.83 -22.55 -5.10
C ILE A 523 13.96 -23.58 -5.00
N PHE A 524 14.31 -23.96 -3.77
CA PHE A 524 15.27 -25.03 -3.47
C PHE A 524 14.55 -26.12 -2.66
N LEU A 525 14.24 -27.23 -3.33
CA LEU A 525 13.49 -28.38 -2.78
C LEU A 525 14.47 -29.40 -2.22
N GLU A 526 14.87 -29.22 -0.97
CA GLU A 526 15.90 -30.06 -0.35
C GLU A 526 15.44 -30.70 0.96
N GLU A 527 16.00 -31.89 1.22
CA GLU A 527 15.69 -32.71 2.40
C GLU A 527 16.75 -32.63 3.51
N SER A 528 17.90 -32.03 3.25
CA SER A 528 18.98 -31.83 4.24
C SER A 528 19.43 -30.37 4.26
N LEU A 529 19.96 -29.89 5.38
CA LEU A 529 20.62 -28.59 5.46
C LEU A 529 22.01 -28.56 4.78
N ASP A 530 22.62 -29.71 4.49
CA ASP A 530 23.99 -29.75 3.96
C ASP A 530 24.14 -28.99 2.64
N GLN A 531 23.13 -29.09 1.76
CA GLN A 531 23.15 -28.38 0.48
C GLN A 531 23.00 -26.86 0.64
N LEU A 532 22.25 -26.40 1.65
CA LEU A 532 22.22 -24.98 2.00
C LEU A 532 23.62 -24.47 2.33
N PHE A 533 24.43 -25.27 3.05
CA PHE A 533 25.81 -24.91 3.38
C PHE A 533 26.75 -24.96 2.17
N GLU A 534 26.47 -25.77 1.14
CA GLU A 534 27.19 -25.66 -0.13
C GLU A 534 26.84 -24.37 -0.86
N MET A 535 25.57 -23.97 -0.89
CA MET A 535 25.15 -22.70 -1.49
C MET A 535 25.74 -21.49 -0.75
N ILE A 536 25.87 -21.55 0.58
CA ILE A 536 26.47 -20.47 1.39
C ILE A 536 27.94 -20.19 1.03
N LYS A 537 28.65 -21.17 0.45
CA LYS A 537 30.02 -21.00 -0.04
C LYS A 537 30.09 -20.19 -1.33
N ASP A 538 29.00 -20.10 -2.08
CA ASP A 538 28.92 -19.26 -3.27
C ASP A 538 28.92 -17.77 -2.87
N VAL A 539 29.80 -17.00 -3.51
CA VAL A 539 29.99 -15.58 -3.22
C VAL A 539 28.78 -14.73 -3.62
N ASP A 540 27.98 -15.23 -4.56
CA ASP A 540 26.78 -14.57 -5.10
C ASP A 540 25.51 -14.94 -4.33
N PHE A 541 25.57 -15.91 -3.42
CA PHE A 541 24.42 -16.27 -2.57
C PHE A 541 24.21 -15.23 -1.47
N GLY A 542 23.06 -14.54 -1.53
CA GLY A 542 22.73 -13.47 -0.60
C GLY A 542 21.98 -13.92 0.66
N GLY A 543 21.25 -15.04 0.58
CA GLY A 543 20.45 -15.56 1.69
C GLY A 543 19.25 -16.39 1.23
N ALA A 544 18.48 -16.90 2.19
CA ALA A 544 17.30 -17.72 1.91
C ALA A 544 16.18 -17.54 2.93
N SER A 545 14.94 -17.71 2.46
CA SER A 545 13.80 -17.92 3.34
C SER A 545 13.76 -19.41 3.72
N ILE A 546 13.75 -19.70 5.02
CA ILE A 546 13.76 -21.06 5.56
C ILE A 546 12.32 -21.48 5.90
N THR A 547 11.88 -22.62 5.36
CA THR A 547 10.56 -23.18 5.68
C THR A 547 10.66 -24.53 6.40
N ALA A 548 9.54 -25.21 6.59
CA ALA A 548 9.49 -26.55 7.16
C ALA A 548 10.41 -27.52 6.36
N PRO A 549 11.12 -28.44 7.04
CA PRO A 549 11.14 -28.68 8.47
C PRO A 549 12.28 -27.93 9.21
N PHE A 550 12.99 -27.03 8.53
CA PHE A 550 14.30 -26.55 8.99
C PHE A 550 14.30 -25.30 9.87
N LYS A 551 13.15 -24.65 10.07
CA LYS A 551 13.06 -23.39 10.83
C LYS A 551 13.68 -23.47 12.24
N THR A 552 13.61 -24.63 12.90
CA THR A 552 14.26 -24.85 14.20
C THR A 552 15.65 -25.47 14.07
N ALA A 553 15.85 -26.32 13.05
CA ALA A 553 17.09 -27.06 12.83
C ALA A 553 18.28 -26.18 12.41
N ILE A 554 18.01 -25.01 11.81
CA ILE A 554 19.05 -24.07 11.36
C ILE A 554 19.64 -23.23 12.51
N ILE A 555 18.92 -23.06 13.62
CA ILE A 555 19.34 -22.25 14.78
C ILE A 555 20.75 -22.58 15.29
N PRO A 556 21.14 -23.85 15.54
CA PRO A 556 22.49 -24.16 16.01
C PRO A 556 23.59 -23.92 14.97
N LYS A 557 23.25 -23.53 13.74
CA LYS A 557 24.19 -23.32 12.64
C LYS A 557 24.34 -21.85 12.25
N VAL A 558 23.61 -20.93 12.87
CA VAL A 558 23.75 -19.49 12.63
C VAL A 558 24.63 -18.86 13.71
N ASP A 559 25.44 -17.87 13.34
CA ASP A 559 26.35 -17.19 14.26
C ASP A 559 25.64 -16.14 15.11
N PHE A 560 24.66 -15.46 14.50
CA PHE A 560 23.88 -14.40 15.13
C PHE A 560 22.38 -14.66 14.97
N LEU A 561 21.63 -14.37 16.02
CA LEU A 561 20.16 -14.43 16.03
C LEU A 561 19.60 -13.09 16.47
N SER A 562 18.57 -12.63 15.76
CA SER A 562 17.75 -11.52 16.23
C SER A 562 17.10 -11.86 17.59
N PRO A 563 16.82 -10.85 18.43
CA PRO A 563 16.03 -11.03 19.65
C PRO A 563 14.69 -11.74 19.38
N GLU A 564 14.05 -11.41 18.27
CA GLU A 564 12.77 -11.95 17.83
C GLU A 564 12.87 -13.44 17.49
N ALA A 565 13.83 -13.84 16.65
CA ALA A 565 14.04 -15.24 16.28
C ALA A 565 14.43 -16.11 17.48
N ARG A 566 15.20 -15.54 18.42
CA ARG A 566 15.55 -16.19 19.70
C ARG A 566 14.32 -16.39 20.57
N ALA A 567 13.47 -15.36 20.72
CA ALA A 567 12.24 -15.45 21.51
C ALA A 567 11.26 -16.47 20.92
N ILE A 568 11.04 -16.42 19.61
CA ILE A 568 10.16 -17.36 18.87
C ILE A 568 10.76 -18.77 18.86
N GLY A 569 12.09 -18.90 18.89
CA GLY A 569 12.78 -20.19 18.79
C GLY A 569 12.62 -20.82 17.40
N ALA A 570 12.59 -19.99 16.34
CA ALA A 570 12.52 -20.42 14.95
C ALA A 570 13.09 -19.33 14.03
N VAL A 571 13.84 -19.71 12.99
CA VAL A 571 14.37 -18.83 11.95
C VAL A 571 13.64 -19.12 10.65
N ASN A 572 13.05 -18.09 10.02
CA ASN A 572 12.45 -18.21 8.68
C ASN A 572 13.25 -17.42 7.62
N THR A 573 14.26 -16.66 8.03
CA THR A 573 15.04 -15.77 7.14
C THR A 573 16.51 -15.89 7.52
N LEU A 574 17.34 -16.35 6.59
CA LEU A 574 18.77 -16.51 6.74
C LEU A 574 19.49 -15.49 5.85
N ILE A 575 20.47 -14.77 6.41
CA ILE A 575 21.23 -13.78 5.68
C ILE A 575 22.73 -14.05 5.80
N CYS A 576 23.43 -13.99 4.66
CA CYS A 576 24.88 -14.13 4.58
C CYS A 576 25.57 -12.80 4.91
N LEU A 577 26.34 -12.75 5.99
CA LEU A 577 27.14 -11.58 6.37
C LEU A 577 28.53 -11.64 5.74
N LYS A 578 29.07 -10.47 5.40
CA LYS A 578 30.41 -10.33 4.79
C LYS A 578 31.46 -9.88 5.81
N SER A 579 31.06 -9.63 7.06
CA SER A 579 31.96 -9.46 8.19
C SER A 579 31.41 -10.19 9.41
N SER A 580 32.26 -10.40 10.42
CA SER A 580 31.89 -11.02 11.70
C SER A 580 31.16 -10.06 12.65
N SER A 581 30.55 -8.99 12.12
CA SER A 581 29.75 -8.02 12.88
C SER A 581 28.33 -7.95 12.31
N THR A 582 27.36 -7.74 13.19
CA THR A 582 25.97 -7.42 12.81
C THR A 582 25.86 -6.11 12.03
N ASP A 583 26.86 -5.22 12.07
CA ASP A 583 26.91 -4.00 11.24
C ASP A 583 26.91 -4.34 9.74
N SER A 584 27.36 -5.54 9.38
CA SER A 584 27.27 -6.06 8.01
C SER A 584 25.83 -6.17 7.51
N LEU A 585 24.80 -6.08 8.38
CA LEU A 585 23.39 -6.06 7.99
C LEU A 585 23.06 -4.92 7.01
N LEU A 586 23.79 -3.81 7.06
CA LEU A 586 23.62 -2.68 6.14
C LEU A 586 24.43 -2.81 4.85
N ASN A 587 25.40 -3.73 4.80
CA ASN A 587 26.26 -4.01 3.65
C ASN A 587 25.65 -5.09 2.74
N ARG A 588 24.42 -4.88 2.26
CA ARG A 588 23.73 -5.79 1.32
C ARG A 588 23.98 -5.43 -0.15
N ASN A 589 23.59 -6.31 -1.07
CA ASN A 589 23.84 -6.19 -2.51
C ASN A 589 25.34 -6.10 -2.84
N THR A 590 26.16 -6.85 -2.11
CA THR A 590 27.61 -6.97 -2.38
C THR A 590 27.98 -8.44 -2.36
N ALA A 591 28.66 -8.88 -3.41
CA ALA A 591 29.13 -10.26 -3.56
C ALA A 591 30.44 -10.43 -2.79
N GLY A 592 30.67 -11.65 -2.31
CA GLY A 592 31.88 -11.97 -1.55
C GLY A 592 31.70 -13.17 -0.63
N PRO A 593 32.77 -13.67 -0.02
CA PRO A 593 32.70 -14.84 0.86
C PRO A 593 31.79 -14.54 2.06
N THR A 594 30.97 -15.53 2.43
CA THR A 594 30.17 -15.47 3.66
C THR A 594 31.07 -15.70 4.87
N VAL A 595 31.13 -14.72 5.77
CA VAL A 595 31.97 -14.75 6.98
C VAL A 595 31.15 -15.18 8.21
N ALA A 596 29.88 -14.83 8.25
CA ALA A 596 28.96 -15.20 9.32
C ALA A 596 27.52 -15.28 8.81
N LEU A 597 26.65 -15.92 9.58
CA LEU A 597 25.24 -16.11 9.30
C LEU A 597 24.36 -15.42 10.32
N PHE A 598 23.35 -14.70 9.84
CA PHE A 598 22.34 -14.05 10.66
C PHE A 598 20.97 -14.71 10.44
N GLY A 599 20.35 -15.17 11.53
CA GLY A 599 19.00 -15.74 11.52
C GLY A 599 17.95 -14.77 12.08
N GLU A 600 16.86 -14.60 11.33
CA GLU A 600 15.71 -13.76 11.66
C GLU A 600 14.39 -14.52 11.50
N ASN A 601 13.33 -14.02 12.15
CA ASN A 601 11.96 -14.48 11.97
C ASN A 601 11.05 -13.31 11.56
N THR A 602 10.51 -13.35 10.34
CA THR A 602 9.57 -12.36 9.81
C THR A 602 8.11 -12.81 9.85
N ASP A 603 7.83 -14.06 10.26
CA ASP A 603 6.45 -14.58 10.31
C ASP A 603 5.60 -13.73 11.28
N TRP A 604 6.16 -13.35 12.44
CA TRP A 604 5.44 -12.56 13.45
C TRP A 604 5.02 -11.17 12.95
N ILE A 605 5.82 -10.57 12.05
CA ILE A 605 5.56 -9.24 11.47
C ILE A 605 4.33 -9.31 10.59
N GLY A 606 4.26 -10.33 9.72
CA GLY A 606 3.10 -10.53 8.87
C GLY A 606 1.83 -10.72 9.70
N ILE A 607 1.92 -11.50 10.78
CA ILE A 607 0.80 -11.73 11.69
C ILE A 607 0.39 -10.44 12.41
N SER A 608 1.33 -9.71 13.02
CA SER A 608 1.03 -8.50 13.77
C SER A 608 0.45 -7.39 12.89
N THR A 609 1.01 -7.19 11.69
CA THR A 609 0.54 -6.17 10.74
C THR A 609 -0.88 -6.47 10.28
N CYS A 610 -1.16 -7.73 9.91
CA CYS A 610 -2.49 -8.15 9.52
C CYS A 610 -3.52 -8.02 10.65
N ILE A 611 -3.17 -8.34 11.90
CA ILE A 611 -4.05 -8.15 13.05
C ILE A 611 -4.31 -6.65 13.26
N GLN A 612 -3.28 -5.81 13.33
CA GLN A 612 -3.43 -4.37 13.56
C GLN A 612 -4.27 -3.67 12.48
N ARG A 613 -4.06 -4.03 11.20
CA ARG A 613 -4.79 -3.48 10.06
C ARG A 613 -6.28 -3.79 10.14
N ASN A 614 -6.63 -4.98 10.61
CA ASN A 614 -7.99 -5.48 10.63
C ASN A 614 -8.71 -5.30 11.98
N LEU A 615 -8.00 -4.90 13.05
CA LEU A 615 -8.63 -4.60 14.34
C LEU A 615 -9.39 -3.27 14.26
N SER A 616 -10.69 -3.33 14.55
CA SER A 616 -11.53 -2.15 14.74
C SER A 616 -11.08 -1.34 15.96
N PRO A 617 -11.29 -0.01 15.97
CA PRO A 617 -10.90 0.84 17.11
C PRO A 617 -11.52 0.42 18.45
N ILE A 618 -12.71 -0.20 18.43
CA ILE A 618 -13.35 -0.74 19.65
C ILE A 618 -12.64 -1.99 20.19
N ASN A 619 -12.05 -2.79 19.29
CA ASN A 619 -11.27 -3.99 19.60
C ASN A 619 -9.76 -3.70 19.68
N ALA A 620 -9.35 -2.42 19.72
CA ALA A 620 -7.97 -2.04 19.95
C ALA A 620 -7.42 -2.75 21.20
N VAL A 621 -6.16 -3.18 21.14
CA VAL A 621 -5.58 -4.02 22.18
C VAL A 621 -5.53 -3.26 23.51
N ARG A 622 -6.12 -3.86 24.55
CA ARG A 622 -6.22 -3.35 25.91
C ARG A 622 -5.79 -4.43 26.89
N ARG A 623 -5.61 -4.06 28.16
CA ARG A 623 -5.24 -5.01 29.24
C ARG A 623 -6.18 -6.22 29.37
N ARG A 624 -7.46 -6.10 28.96
CA ARG A 624 -8.48 -7.16 29.04
C ARG A 624 -8.65 -7.95 27.73
N THR A 625 -7.90 -7.60 26.68
CA THR A 625 -7.95 -8.29 25.39
C THR A 625 -7.46 -9.72 25.57
N THR A 626 -8.25 -10.66 25.05
CA THR A 626 -7.93 -12.10 25.08
C THR A 626 -7.74 -12.58 23.65
N ALA A 627 -6.72 -13.40 23.42
CA ALA A 627 -6.43 -14.00 22.13
C ALA A 627 -6.42 -15.52 22.20
N LEU A 628 -6.79 -16.18 21.11
CA LEU A 628 -6.73 -17.63 20.92
C LEU A 628 -5.72 -17.98 19.83
N VAL A 629 -4.81 -18.90 20.09
CA VAL A 629 -3.91 -19.51 19.10
C VAL A 629 -4.24 -20.98 18.97
N THR A 630 -4.53 -21.45 17.76
CA THR A 630 -4.73 -22.88 17.49
C THR A 630 -3.50 -23.49 16.83
N GLY A 631 -3.07 -24.65 17.33
CA GLY A 631 -1.80 -25.29 16.96
C GLY A 631 -0.64 -24.92 17.90
N ALA A 632 0.46 -25.67 17.81
CA ALA A 632 1.65 -25.47 18.65
C ALA A 632 2.98 -25.59 17.86
N GLY A 633 2.93 -25.38 16.53
CA GLY A 633 4.11 -25.41 15.65
C GLY A 633 4.89 -24.08 15.62
N GLY A 634 5.86 -23.96 14.70
CA GLY A 634 6.67 -22.73 14.55
C GLY A 634 5.82 -21.47 14.29
N MET A 635 4.78 -21.58 13.46
CA MET A 635 3.85 -20.48 13.20
C MET A 635 3.05 -20.09 14.45
N ALA A 636 2.69 -21.05 15.32
CA ALA A 636 2.00 -20.75 16.58
C ALA A 636 2.91 -19.98 17.56
N ARG A 637 4.22 -20.27 17.55
CA ARG A 637 5.21 -19.50 18.33
C ARG A 637 5.33 -18.07 17.80
N ALA A 638 5.39 -17.90 16.49
CA ALA A 638 5.40 -16.58 15.86
C ALA A 638 4.11 -15.79 16.15
N ALA A 639 2.94 -16.45 16.12
CA ALA A 639 1.66 -15.85 16.47
C ALA A 639 1.60 -15.43 17.94
N ALA A 640 2.04 -16.29 18.87
CA ALA A 640 2.12 -15.95 20.28
C ALA A 640 3.04 -14.75 20.52
N TYR A 641 4.22 -14.72 19.89
CA TYR A 641 5.13 -13.57 19.97
C TYR A 641 4.51 -12.29 19.40
N ALA A 642 3.85 -12.37 18.24
CA ALA A 642 3.13 -11.24 17.64
C ALA A 642 2.08 -10.68 18.61
N LEU A 643 1.26 -11.54 19.24
CA LEU A 643 0.24 -11.13 20.20
C LEU A 643 0.84 -10.43 21.43
N LEU A 644 1.95 -10.95 21.96
CA LEU A 644 2.65 -10.32 23.07
C LEU A 644 3.20 -8.93 22.67
N ARG A 645 3.78 -8.79 21.47
CA ARG A 645 4.26 -7.50 20.94
C ARG A 645 3.12 -6.49 20.72
N LEU A 646 1.94 -6.97 20.35
CA LEU A 646 0.71 -6.15 20.28
C LEU A 646 0.19 -5.72 21.65
N GLY A 647 0.71 -6.26 22.75
CA GLY A 647 0.31 -5.93 24.12
C GLY A 647 -0.82 -6.80 24.68
N VAL A 648 -1.12 -7.95 24.05
CA VAL A 648 -2.12 -8.90 24.55
C VAL A 648 -1.57 -9.59 25.80
N LYS A 649 -2.29 -9.46 26.92
CA LYS A 649 -1.86 -10.05 28.20
C LYS A 649 -2.43 -11.44 28.46
N THR A 650 -3.55 -11.83 27.83
CA THR A 650 -4.16 -13.16 28.02
C THR A 650 -4.18 -13.92 26.70
N ILE A 651 -3.40 -15.01 26.61
CA ILE A 651 -3.28 -15.85 25.41
C ILE A 651 -3.69 -17.28 25.74
N VAL A 652 -4.69 -17.78 25.02
CA VAL A 652 -5.19 -19.15 25.13
C VAL A 652 -4.63 -19.98 23.98
N ILE A 653 -4.04 -21.14 24.29
CA ILE A 653 -3.50 -22.09 23.31
C ILE A 653 -4.42 -23.31 23.24
N CYS A 654 -4.88 -23.65 22.04
CA CYS A 654 -5.63 -24.88 21.77
C CYS A 654 -4.84 -25.75 20.81
N ASN A 655 -4.48 -26.96 21.22
CA ASN A 655 -3.72 -27.87 20.37
C ASN A 655 -4.07 -29.33 20.67
N ARG A 656 -4.17 -30.16 19.61
CA ARG A 656 -4.51 -31.59 19.72
C ARG A 656 -3.62 -32.38 20.69
N THR A 657 -2.36 -31.97 20.84
CA THR A 657 -1.41 -32.60 21.77
C THR A 657 -1.02 -31.62 22.85
N ARG A 658 -1.52 -31.83 24.08
CA ARG A 658 -1.28 -30.96 25.24
C ARG A 658 0.21 -30.70 25.50
N SER A 659 1.04 -31.74 25.47
CA SER A 659 2.49 -31.61 25.73
C SER A 659 3.20 -30.64 24.75
N LYS A 660 2.73 -30.53 23.51
CA LYS A 660 3.27 -29.54 22.55
C LYS A 660 2.84 -28.11 22.90
N ALA A 661 1.61 -27.91 23.39
CA ALA A 661 1.16 -26.62 23.88
C ALA A 661 1.94 -26.21 25.15
N GLU A 662 2.15 -27.15 26.07
CA GLU A 662 2.97 -26.94 27.27
C GLU A 662 4.41 -26.57 26.92
N GLN A 663 5.00 -27.19 25.90
CA GLN A 663 6.33 -26.80 25.41
C GLN A 663 6.37 -25.37 24.84
N LEU A 664 5.34 -24.96 24.08
CA LEU A 664 5.23 -23.59 23.58
C LEU A 664 5.11 -22.60 24.75
N VAL A 665 4.20 -22.87 25.70
CA VAL A 665 3.99 -22.00 26.88
C VAL A 665 5.25 -21.92 27.74
N LYS A 666 5.86 -23.08 28.02
CA LYS A 666 7.10 -23.17 28.79
C LYS A 666 8.22 -22.36 28.14
N GLN A 667 8.34 -22.35 26.82
CA GLN A 667 9.35 -21.53 26.15
C GLN A 667 9.19 -20.04 26.47
N PHE A 668 7.98 -19.49 26.40
CA PHE A 668 7.75 -18.07 26.72
C PHE A 668 7.81 -17.78 28.24
N GLN A 669 7.55 -18.77 29.09
CA GLN A 669 7.70 -18.65 30.55
C GLN A 669 9.16 -18.76 31.02
N ASP A 670 9.92 -19.74 30.51
CA ASP A 670 11.33 -19.96 30.81
C ASP A 670 12.20 -18.82 30.25
N GLN A 671 11.75 -18.18 29.18
CA GLN A 671 12.32 -16.93 28.66
C GLN A 671 12.04 -15.71 29.56
N HIS A 672 11.60 -15.88 30.82
CA HIS A 672 11.82 -14.89 31.87
C HIS A 672 13.27 -14.41 31.80
N PHE A 673 13.45 -13.24 31.19
CA PHE A 673 14.70 -12.63 30.79
C PHE A 673 15.76 -12.85 31.86
N GLY A 674 16.80 -13.61 31.50
CA GLY A 674 17.96 -13.78 32.35
C GLY A 674 18.46 -12.40 32.77
N ARG A 675 18.41 -12.13 34.07
CA ARG A 675 18.90 -10.95 34.79
C ARG A 675 20.40 -10.61 34.57
N ASN A 676 21.08 -11.22 33.60
CA ASN A 676 22.54 -11.23 33.48
C ASN A 676 23.09 -10.53 32.22
N GLY A 677 22.31 -9.74 31.50
CA GLY A 677 22.82 -8.86 30.44
C GLY A 677 22.00 -7.58 30.36
N ARG A 678 22.35 -6.57 31.17
CA ARG A 678 21.73 -5.24 31.08
C ARG A 678 22.26 -4.53 29.81
N ASP A 679 21.40 -4.38 28.82
CA ASP A 679 21.35 -3.12 28.07
C ASP A 679 20.41 -2.19 28.88
N GLU A 680 20.94 -1.08 29.40
CA GLU A 680 20.25 -0.19 30.34
C GLU A 680 19.08 0.63 29.72
N ASN A 681 18.74 0.40 28.44
CA ASN A 681 17.75 1.18 27.69
C ASN A 681 16.46 0.43 27.31
N GLU A 682 16.29 -0.85 27.65
CA GLU A 682 15.03 -1.57 27.38
C GLU A 682 14.03 -1.43 28.53
N SER A 683 12.80 -1.01 28.20
CA SER A 683 11.71 -0.81 29.16
C SER A 683 11.32 -2.14 29.82
N PRO A 684 11.36 -2.29 31.17
CA PRO A 684 11.30 -3.62 31.80
C PRO A 684 9.94 -4.36 31.85
N ASP A 685 8.84 -3.81 31.33
CA ASP A 685 7.49 -4.10 31.89
C ASP A 685 6.46 -4.80 30.98
N LEU A 686 6.75 -5.11 29.72
CA LEU A 686 5.70 -5.52 28.77
C LEU A 686 5.43 -7.02 28.66
N MET A 687 6.46 -7.86 28.82
CA MET A 687 6.39 -9.32 28.60
C MET A 687 6.20 -10.12 29.90
N SER A 688 6.44 -9.54 31.07
CA SER A 688 6.49 -10.24 32.37
C SER A 688 5.13 -10.61 32.96
N ASP A 689 4.04 -10.01 32.48
CA ASP A 689 2.69 -10.17 33.03
C ASP A 689 1.75 -11.06 32.18
N ALA A 690 2.24 -11.63 31.07
CA ALA A 690 1.37 -12.35 30.15
C ALA A 690 0.95 -13.71 30.74
N VAL A 691 -0.36 -13.98 30.73
CA VAL A 691 -0.97 -15.22 31.21
C VAL A 691 -1.27 -16.11 30.02
N PHE A 692 -0.63 -17.28 30.00
CA PHE A 692 -0.94 -18.35 29.05
C PHE A 692 -1.89 -19.37 29.68
N ARG A 693 -2.96 -19.74 28.95
CA ARG A 693 -3.84 -20.86 29.33
C ARG A 693 -3.89 -21.89 28.20
N ILE A 694 -4.08 -23.16 28.56
CA ILE A 694 -4.21 -24.26 27.59
C ILE A 694 -5.63 -24.79 27.69
N VAL A 695 -6.27 -24.95 26.53
CA VAL A 695 -7.54 -25.67 26.38
C VAL A 695 -7.24 -26.97 25.64
N ASP A 696 -7.65 -28.10 26.23
CA ASP A 696 -7.26 -29.43 25.75
C ASP A 696 -8.02 -29.82 24.48
N SER A 697 -9.30 -29.45 24.40
CA SER A 697 -10.15 -29.78 23.26
C SER A 697 -11.10 -28.65 22.85
N LYS A 698 -11.49 -28.64 21.56
CA LYS A 698 -12.59 -27.82 21.05
C LYS A 698 -13.95 -28.18 21.68
N GLN A 699 -14.08 -29.33 22.35
CA GLN A 699 -15.31 -29.67 23.07
C GLN A 699 -15.39 -29.02 24.47
N ASP A 700 -14.28 -28.52 24.99
CA ASP A 700 -14.24 -27.91 26.32
C ASP A 700 -14.93 -26.53 26.29
N PRO A 701 -15.67 -26.14 27.35
CA PRO A 701 -16.24 -24.81 27.44
C PRO A 701 -15.14 -23.75 27.50
N TRP A 702 -15.44 -22.55 27.01
CA TRP A 702 -14.54 -21.42 27.18
C TRP A 702 -14.40 -21.09 28.68
N PRO A 703 -13.19 -20.81 29.21
CA PRO A 703 -13.02 -20.56 30.64
C PRO A 703 -13.84 -19.35 31.12
N GLU A 704 -14.61 -19.51 32.18
CA GLU A 704 -15.55 -18.46 32.67
C GLU A 704 -14.85 -17.24 33.28
N ASP A 705 -13.59 -17.38 33.70
CA ASP A 705 -12.79 -16.31 34.32
C ASP A 705 -12.14 -15.36 33.31
N ILE A 706 -12.20 -15.66 32.01
CA ILE A 706 -11.59 -14.86 30.95
C ILE A 706 -12.62 -14.42 29.90
N ASN A 707 -12.43 -13.23 29.34
CA ASN A 707 -13.30 -12.72 28.30
C ASN A 707 -13.20 -13.62 27.04
N PRO A 708 -14.27 -13.69 26.21
CA PRO A 708 -14.18 -14.28 24.88
C PRO A 708 -13.04 -13.63 24.06
N PRO A 709 -12.41 -14.40 23.16
CA PRO A 709 -11.31 -13.89 22.36
C PRO A 709 -11.81 -12.86 21.35
N THR A 710 -11.06 -11.77 21.19
CA THR A 710 -11.26 -10.78 20.11
C THR A 710 -10.19 -10.88 19.03
N ILE A 711 -9.20 -11.75 19.22
CA ILE A 711 -8.15 -12.07 18.26
C ILE A 711 -7.98 -13.59 18.22
N ILE A 712 -8.04 -14.20 17.03
CA ILE A 712 -7.90 -15.64 16.83
C ILE A 712 -6.84 -15.87 15.77
N ALA A 713 -5.82 -16.69 16.03
CA ALA A 713 -4.80 -17.08 15.07
C ALA A 713 -4.76 -18.60 14.88
N SER A 714 -5.18 -19.05 13.70
CA SER A 714 -5.10 -20.46 13.31
C SER A 714 -3.76 -20.77 12.65
N CYS A 715 -2.98 -21.61 13.33
CA CYS A 715 -1.63 -22.00 12.92
C CYS A 715 -1.57 -23.49 12.54
N ILE A 716 -2.72 -24.08 12.22
CA ILE A 716 -2.85 -25.47 11.80
C ILE A 716 -2.50 -25.56 10.31
N ALA A 717 -1.52 -26.39 9.96
CA ALA A 717 -1.19 -26.62 8.55
C ALA A 717 -2.34 -27.35 7.85
N THR A 718 -2.82 -26.78 6.75
CA THR A 718 -3.86 -27.38 5.89
C THR A 718 -3.30 -27.67 4.51
N ARG A 719 -3.92 -28.62 3.80
CA ARG A 719 -3.68 -28.92 2.40
C ARG A 719 -5.03 -29.14 1.72
N GLU A 720 -5.07 -28.97 0.41
CA GLU A 720 -6.24 -29.33 -0.40
C GLU A 720 -6.12 -30.80 -0.81
N VAL A 721 -7.14 -31.60 -0.47
CA VAL A 721 -7.25 -33.02 -0.82
C VAL A 721 -8.64 -33.20 -1.42
N ASP A 722 -8.71 -33.61 -2.69
CA ASP A 722 -9.97 -33.82 -3.42
C ASP A 722 -10.94 -32.61 -3.41
N GLY A 723 -10.39 -31.38 -3.38
CA GLY A 723 -11.17 -30.13 -3.33
C GLY A 723 -11.66 -29.74 -1.93
N GLU A 724 -11.33 -30.53 -0.90
CA GLU A 724 -11.65 -30.24 0.50
C GLU A 724 -10.40 -29.94 1.33
N CYS A 725 -10.60 -29.25 2.45
CA CYS A 725 -9.54 -28.92 3.39
C CYS A 725 -9.17 -30.16 4.21
N SER A 726 -7.88 -30.49 4.26
CA SER A 726 -7.38 -31.69 4.95
C SER A 726 -7.67 -31.76 6.46
N VAL A 727 -8.02 -30.63 7.08
CA VAL A 727 -8.31 -30.51 8.52
C VAL A 727 -9.45 -29.52 8.74
N ASP A 728 -10.36 -29.84 9.67
CA ASP A 728 -11.39 -28.91 10.12
C ASP A 728 -10.82 -27.85 11.09
N THR A 729 -10.67 -26.62 10.61
CA THR A 729 -10.18 -25.47 11.39
C THR A 729 -11.28 -24.70 12.12
N SER A 730 -12.57 -25.08 11.98
CA SER A 730 -13.69 -24.41 12.64
C SER A 730 -13.58 -24.41 14.18
N LEU A 731 -14.21 -23.43 14.82
CA LEU A 731 -14.23 -23.26 16.26
C LEU A 731 -15.64 -23.40 16.84
N PRO A 732 -15.81 -23.73 18.13
CA PRO A 732 -17.12 -23.74 18.77
C PRO A 732 -17.77 -22.34 18.73
N GLU A 733 -19.07 -22.26 18.43
CA GLU A 733 -19.78 -20.98 18.40
C GLU A 733 -19.72 -20.23 19.75
N SER A 734 -19.69 -20.97 20.86
CA SER A 734 -19.56 -20.41 22.21
C SER A 734 -18.24 -19.66 22.41
N TRP A 735 -17.17 -20.04 21.71
CA TRP A 735 -15.88 -19.35 21.76
C TRP A 735 -15.87 -18.09 20.89
N LEU A 736 -16.82 -17.93 19.97
CA LEU A 736 -16.96 -16.78 19.07
C LEU A 736 -18.01 -15.77 19.57
N SER A 737 -18.33 -15.79 20.87
CA SER A 737 -19.42 -15.03 21.50
C SER A 737 -19.10 -13.56 21.81
N SER A 738 -17.94 -13.04 21.39
CA SER A 738 -17.55 -11.65 21.61
C SER A 738 -18.62 -10.67 21.09
N PRO A 739 -19.16 -9.76 21.92
CA PRO A 739 -20.23 -8.85 21.52
C PRO A 739 -19.76 -7.76 20.54
N THR A 740 -18.45 -7.51 20.49
CA THR A 740 -17.83 -6.53 19.58
C THR A 740 -17.15 -7.22 18.38
N GLY A 741 -17.32 -8.54 18.24
CA GLY A 741 -16.61 -9.35 17.27
C GLY A 741 -15.11 -9.39 17.54
N GLY A 742 -14.32 -9.44 16.47
CA GLY A 742 -12.87 -9.62 16.56
C GLY A 742 -12.23 -9.86 15.20
N VAL A 743 -10.94 -10.18 15.22
CA VAL A 743 -10.19 -10.58 14.01
C VAL A 743 -9.82 -12.05 14.12
N ALA A 744 -10.03 -12.81 13.06
CA ALA A 744 -9.56 -14.18 12.96
C ALA A 744 -8.65 -14.35 11.74
N ILE A 745 -7.41 -14.76 11.98
CA ILE A 745 -6.36 -14.95 10.98
C ILE A 745 -6.11 -16.45 10.76
N GLU A 746 -6.14 -16.89 9.51
CA GLU A 746 -5.71 -18.21 9.07
C GLU A 746 -4.34 -18.08 8.41
N LEU A 747 -3.33 -18.80 8.91
CA LEU A 747 -1.97 -18.69 8.36
C LEU A 747 -1.71 -19.61 7.17
N SER A 748 -2.55 -20.64 7.00
CA SER A 748 -2.53 -21.45 5.79
C SER A 748 -3.22 -20.74 4.64
N TYR A 749 -2.71 -20.91 3.43
CA TYR A 749 -3.29 -20.37 2.20
C TYR A 749 -3.65 -21.47 1.17
N THR A 750 -3.60 -22.74 1.59
CA THR A 750 -3.96 -23.90 0.77
C THR A 750 -4.86 -24.87 1.56
N PRO A 751 -6.18 -24.94 1.30
CA PRO A 751 -6.93 -24.16 0.30
C PRO A 751 -7.12 -22.69 0.73
N LEU A 752 -7.51 -21.83 -0.22
CA LEU A 752 -7.75 -20.39 0.04
C LEU A 752 -8.93 -20.14 0.97
N GLU A 753 -9.93 -21.02 0.96
CA GLU A 753 -11.07 -20.97 1.89
C GLU A 753 -10.99 -22.13 2.87
N THR A 754 -10.60 -21.85 4.11
CA THR A 754 -10.63 -22.83 5.20
C THR A 754 -11.98 -22.81 5.94
N PRO A 755 -12.33 -23.89 6.67
CA PRO A 755 -13.53 -23.92 7.50
C PRO A 755 -13.64 -22.74 8.48
N LEU A 756 -12.52 -22.35 9.11
CA LEU A 756 -12.46 -21.17 9.97
C LEU A 756 -12.82 -19.88 9.21
N LEU A 757 -12.25 -19.65 8.03
CA LEU A 757 -12.53 -18.44 7.26
C LEU A 757 -14.00 -18.35 6.87
N ARG A 758 -14.61 -19.45 6.41
CA ARG A 758 -16.05 -19.50 6.11
C ARG A 758 -16.92 -19.22 7.34
N GLN A 759 -16.55 -19.80 8.48
CA GLN A 759 -17.24 -19.56 9.74
C GLN A 759 -17.19 -18.09 10.14
N ILE A 760 -16.01 -17.47 10.10
CA ILE A 760 -15.83 -16.07 10.49
C ILE A 760 -16.53 -15.11 9.52
N GLN A 761 -16.52 -15.42 8.22
CA GLN A 761 -17.30 -14.68 7.22
C GLN A 761 -18.80 -14.67 7.53
N SER A 762 -19.36 -15.80 8.01
CA SER A 762 -20.78 -15.86 8.42
C SER A 762 -21.11 -15.01 9.65
N LEU A 763 -20.08 -14.59 10.41
CA LEU A 763 -20.20 -13.77 11.61
C LEU A 763 -19.82 -12.29 11.37
N ALA A 764 -19.65 -11.86 10.12
CA ALA A 764 -19.28 -10.48 9.78
C ALA A 764 -20.25 -9.44 10.35
N ASP A 765 -21.56 -9.73 10.37
CA ASP A 765 -22.58 -8.86 10.96
C ASP A 765 -22.44 -8.66 12.47
N LYS A 766 -21.73 -9.58 13.14
CA LYS A 766 -21.37 -9.49 14.57
C LYS A 766 -20.02 -8.79 14.80
N GLY A 767 -19.43 -8.20 13.75
CA GLY A 767 -18.16 -7.47 13.82
C GLY A 767 -16.91 -8.34 13.71
N TRP A 768 -17.04 -9.60 13.27
CA TRP A 768 -15.89 -10.48 13.02
C TRP A 768 -15.27 -10.22 11.64
N ILE A 769 -13.93 -10.18 11.58
CA ILE A 769 -13.18 -9.89 10.36
C ILE A 769 -12.26 -11.07 10.02
N PRO A 770 -12.47 -11.75 8.86
CA PRO A 770 -11.63 -12.85 8.41
C PRO A 770 -10.36 -12.33 7.72
N VAL A 771 -9.22 -12.94 8.04
CA VAL A 771 -7.92 -12.64 7.41
C VAL A 771 -7.30 -13.93 6.89
N ASP A 772 -7.14 -14.02 5.58
CA ASP A 772 -6.58 -15.19 4.90
C ASP A 772 -5.04 -15.18 4.86
N GLY A 773 -4.43 -16.35 4.65
CA GLY A 773 -2.97 -16.51 4.64
C GLY A 773 -2.26 -15.74 3.51
N LEU A 774 -2.94 -15.42 2.40
CA LEU A 774 -2.38 -14.59 1.33
C LEU A 774 -2.34 -13.10 1.69
N GLN A 775 -3.01 -12.66 2.75
CA GLN A 775 -2.78 -11.33 3.31
C GLN A 775 -1.52 -11.29 4.17
N VAL A 776 -1.16 -12.40 4.82
CA VAL A 776 -0.01 -12.51 5.72
C VAL A 776 1.30 -12.70 4.96
N LEU A 777 1.27 -13.52 3.91
CA LEU A 777 2.46 -13.89 3.14
C LEU A 777 3.20 -12.66 2.54
N PRO A 778 2.53 -11.68 1.91
CA PRO A 778 3.19 -10.47 1.42
C PRO A 778 3.83 -9.66 2.55
N GLU A 779 3.20 -9.56 3.71
CA GLU A 779 3.69 -8.76 4.84
C GLU A 779 5.00 -9.33 5.41
N GLN A 780 5.08 -10.66 5.60
CA GLN A 780 6.35 -11.29 6.00
C GLN A 780 7.41 -11.22 4.89
N GLY A 781 6.99 -11.29 3.62
CA GLY A 781 7.86 -11.26 2.45
C GLY A 781 8.48 -9.90 2.18
N MET A 782 7.74 -8.81 2.42
CA MET A 782 8.24 -7.44 2.34
C MET A 782 9.38 -7.21 3.33
N MET A 783 9.26 -7.71 4.57
CA MET A 783 10.36 -7.65 5.52
C MET A 783 11.56 -8.50 5.07
N GLN A 784 11.33 -9.71 4.55
CA GLN A 784 12.44 -10.52 4.01
C GLN A 784 13.17 -9.80 2.88
N PHE A 785 12.41 -9.18 1.98
CA PHE A 785 12.94 -8.38 0.89
C PHE A 785 13.80 -7.22 1.41
N GLU A 786 13.32 -6.51 2.43
CA GLU A 786 14.05 -5.44 3.10
C GLU A 786 15.37 -5.93 3.71
N LEU A 787 15.35 -7.06 4.40
CA LEU A 787 16.53 -7.67 5.01
C LEU A 787 17.57 -8.17 3.98
N PHE A 788 17.09 -8.63 2.82
CA PHE A 788 17.95 -9.07 1.72
C PHE A 788 18.59 -7.91 0.97
N THR A 789 17.87 -6.80 0.80
CA THR A 789 18.24 -5.75 -0.18
C THR A 789 18.54 -4.38 0.42
N THR A 790 18.23 -4.15 1.70
CA THR A 790 18.22 -2.83 2.33
C THR A 790 17.32 -1.80 1.62
N ARG A 791 16.27 -2.27 0.93
CA ARG A 791 15.20 -1.44 0.37
C ARG A 791 13.84 -1.91 0.84
N SER A 792 12.98 -0.96 1.19
CA SER A 792 11.60 -1.24 1.59
C SER A 792 10.64 -0.99 0.44
N ILE A 793 9.48 -1.64 0.49
CA ILE A 793 8.35 -1.40 -0.41
C ILE A 793 7.11 -1.29 0.47
N LEU A 794 6.38 -0.18 0.38
CA LEU A 794 5.25 0.13 1.27
C LEU A 794 4.01 -0.73 1.01
N HIS A 795 3.81 -1.11 -0.25
CA HIS A 795 2.75 -1.99 -0.69
C HIS A 795 3.33 -2.93 -1.75
N LEU A 796 2.94 -4.20 -1.74
CA LEU A 796 3.05 -5.02 -2.93
C LEU A 796 1.67 -5.07 -3.57
N SER A 797 1.29 -3.97 -4.24
CA SER A 797 0.04 -3.88 -5.01
C SER A 797 -0.08 -5.01 -6.02
N ILE A 798 1.06 -5.46 -6.55
CA ILE A 798 1.22 -6.60 -7.46
C ILE A 798 0.65 -7.91 -6.89
N LEU A 799 0.65 -8.10 -5.56
CA LEU A 799 0.17 -9.32 -4.91
C LEU A 799 -1.18 -9.18 -4.20
N THR A 800 -1.51 -7.97 -3.75
CA THR A 800 -2.50 -7.79 -2.69
C THR A 800 -3.94 -7.57 -3.18
N PHE A 801 -4.16 -7.06 -4.40
CA PHE A 801 -5.48 -6.52 -4.78
C PHE A 801 -6.21 -7.18 -5.95
N SER A 802 -5.60 -8.10 -6.70
CA SER A 802 -6.32 -8.77 -7.79
C SER A 802 -6.53 -10.26 -7.50
N PRO A 803 -7.79 -10.71 -7.29
CA PRO A 803 -8.15 -12.13 -7.28
C PRO A 803 -7.65 -12.87 -8.53
N ALA A 804 -7.57 -12.18 -9.68
CA ALA A 804 -7.00 -12.74 -10.90
C ALA A 804 -5.49 -12.99 -10.79
N TYR A 805 -4.74 -12.17 -10.05
CA TYR A 805 -3.32 -12.42 -9.74
C TYR A 805 -3.16 -13.54 -8.70
N ARG A 806 -4.05 -13.63 -7.70
CA ARG A 806 -4.08 -14.75 -6.73
C ARG A 806 -4.34 -16.09 -7.42
N ILE A 807 -5.30 -16.14 -8.35
CA ILE A 807 -5.61 -17.33 -9.17
C ILE A 807 -4.46 -17.65 -10.13
N LYS A 808 -3.88 -16.64 -10.78
CA LYS A 808 -2.74 -16.78 -11.69
C LYS A 808 -1.48 -17.27 -10.98
N MET A 809 -1.19 -16.80 -9.77
CA MET A 809 -0.06 -17.29 -8.96
C MET A 809 -0.20 -18.76 -8.56
N VAL A 810 -1.41 -19.19 -8.18
CA VAL A 810 -1.69 -20.61 -7.90
C VAL A 810 -1.56 -21.43 -9.19
N ALA A 811 -2.00 -20.91 -10.34
CA ALA A 811 -1.87 -21.56 -11.65
C ALA A 811 -0.40 -21.66 -12.12
N ASP A 812 0.37 -20.59 -12.01
CA ASP A 812 1.78 -20.52 -12.42
C ASP A 812 2.67 -21.43 -11.54
N SER A 813 2.35 -21.56 -10.25
CA SER A 813 3.03 -22.50 -9.33
C SER A 813 2.81 -23.98 -9.69
N LYS A 814 1.69 -24.31 -10.36
CA LYS A 814 1.43 -25.67 -10.85
C LYS A 814 2.21 -25.97 -12.14
N CYS A 815 2.49 -24.97 -12.98
CA CYS A 815 3.27 -25.12 -14.22
C CYS A 815 4.78 -25.32 -13.99
N LEU A 816 5.34 -24.83 -12.87
CA LEU A 816 6.76 -25.02 -12.51
C LEU A 816 7.10 -26.44 -12.05
N ASN A 817 6.10 -27.31 -11.81
CA ASN A 817 6.28 -28.65 -11.21
C ASN A 817 6.21 -29.83 -12.18
N SER A 818 6.12 -29.59 -13.50
CA SER A 818 6.06 -30.67 -14.50
C SER A 818 7.43 -31.20 -14.95
N HIS A 819 8.52 -30.85 -14.27
CA HIS A 819 9.87 -31.37 -14.53
C HIS A 819 10.48 -32.01 -13.27
N SER A 820 9.92 -33.14 -12.82
CA SER A 820 10.68 -34.13 -12.05
C SER A 820 9.96 -35.48 -12.07
N GLY A 821 10.54 -36.45 -12.79
CA GLY A 821 10.04 -37.80 -12.87
C GLY A 821 10.51 -38.51 -14.13
N ASP A 822 11.80 -38.86 -14.20
CA ASP A 822 12.19 -40.18 -14.72
C ASP A 822 13.64 -40.50 -14.30
N ASN A 823 13.76 -41.60 -13.57
CA ASN A 823 15.02 -42.26 -13.25
C ASN A 823 15.47 -43.03 -14.49
N ASP A 824 16.58 -42.64 -15.12
CA ASP A 824 17.42 -43.64 -15.77
C ASP A 824 18.91 -43.31 -15.66
N SER A 825 19.65 -44.35 -15.33
CA SER A 825 21.07 -44.35 -15.03
C SER A 825 21.90 -44.38 -16.31
N THR A 826 22.56 -43.28 -16.67
CA THR A 826 23.84 -43.35 -17.42
C THR A 826 24.67 -42.10 -17.18
N LYS A 827 25.90 -42.32 -16.70
CA LYS A 827 26.95 -41.30 -16.61
C LYS A 827 27.23 -40.75 -18.01
N THR A 828 26.96 -39.46 -18.22
CA THR A 828 27.65 -38.72 -19.28
C THR A 828 27.96 -37.31 -18.79
N ASN A 829 29.25 -36.98 -18.79
CA ASN A 829 29.77 -35.66 -18.52
C ASN A 829 29.03 -34.59 -19.36
N MET A 830 28.41 -33.61 -18.70
CA MET A 830 28.20 -32.30 -19.31
C MET A 830 28.87 -31.27 -18.42
N ALA A 831 30.07 -30.87 -18.85
CA ALA A 831 30.70 -29.65 -18.40
C ALA A 831 29.75 -28.49 -18.71
N LEU A 832 29.29 -27.78 -17.68
CA LEU A 832 28.62 -26.49 -17.83
C LEU A 832 29.66 -25.48 -18.32
N SER A 833 29.73 -25.32 -19.63
CA SER A 833 30.34 -24.17 -20.27
C SER A 833 29.66 -22.89 -19.75
N THR A 834 30.50 -21.95 -19.31
CA THR A 834 30.18 -20.53 -19.13
C THR A 834 29.22 -20.01 -20.21
N PRO A 835 28.20 -19.18 -19.88
CA PRO A 835 27.40 -18.56 -20.90
C PRO A 835 28.24 -17.47 -21.59
N GLU A 836 28.72 -17.77 -22.79
CA GLU A 836 29.11 -16.74 -23.74
C GLU A 836 27.89 -15.87 -24.10
N PRO A 837 28.08 -14.57 -24.41
CA PRO A 837 27.00 -13.69 -24.77
C PRO A 837 26.56 -13.94 -26.22
N SER A 838 25.67 -14.91 -26.46
CA SER A 838 24.79 -14.93 -27.64
C SER A 838 23.76 -16.05 -27.58
N GLY A 839 22.50 -15.67 -27.39
CA GLY A 839 21.34 -16.46 -27.79
C GLY A 839 20.28 -15.49 -28.27
N GLN A 840 20.41 -14.99 -29.50
CA GLN A 840 19.28 -14.34 -30.15
C GLN A 840 18.13 -15.34 -30.14
N GLU A 841 16.98 -14.97 -29.54
CA GLU A 841 15.76 -15.72 -29.77
C GLU A 841 15.60 -15.93 -31.28
N THR A 842 15.44 -17.19 -31.70
CA THR A 842 15.23 -17.50 -33.10
C THR A 842 13.95 -16.80 -33.56
N LYS A 843 14.06 -16.00 -34.63
CA LYS A 843 12.94 -15.28 -35.23
C LYS A 843 11.81 -16.25 -35.60
N LYS A 844 10.63 -16.03 -35.02
CA LYS A 844 9.39 -16.76 -35.32
C LYS A 844 8.41 -15.90 -36.13
N GLN A 845 7.58 -16.57 -36.94
CA GLN A 845 6.53 -16.01 -37.76
C GLN A 845 5.17 -16.34 -37.20
N PHE A 846 4.33 -15.31 -37.05
CA PHE A 846 2.97 -15.41 -36.54
C PHE A 846 1.98 -14.97 -37.62
N TYR A 847 0.79 -15.57 -37.59
CA TYR A 847 -0.19 -15.40 -38.67
C TYR A 847 -1.59 -15.12 -38.13
N ILE A 848 -2.42 -14.45 -38.93
CA ILE A 848 -3.88 -14.55 -38.83
C ILE A 848 -4.42 -15.31 -40.04
N PHE A 849 -5.20 -16.36 -39.79
CA PHE A 849 -5.88 -17.16 -40.82
C PHE A 849 -7.38 -16.81 -40.89
N GLY A 850 -7.91 -16.63 -42.10
CA GLY A 850 -9.31 -16.32 -42.35
C GLY A 850 -9.56 -15.86 -43.79
N HIS A 851 -10.80 -15.52 -44.10
CA HIS A 851 -11.21 -15.02 -45.41
C HIS A 851 -11.73 -13.58 -45.30
N ASN A 852 -11.40 -12.72 -46.26
CA ASN A 852 -11.75 -11.28 -46.25
C ASN A 852 -11.17 -10.52 -45.04
N ILE A 853 -9.88 -10.75 -44.76
CA ILE A 853 -9.18 -10.25 -43.55
C ILE A 853 -8.01 -9.32 -43.87
N SER A 854 -7.81 -8.96 -45.14
CA SER A 854 -6.76 -8.06 -45.65
C SER A 854 -6.62 -6.74 -44.87
N HIS A 855 -7.67 -6.31 -44.18
CA HIS A 855 -7.67 -5.10 -43.36
C HIS A 855 -7.68 -5.34 -41.85
N SER A 856 -7.31 -6.54 -41.37
CA SER A 856 -7.20 -6.86 -39.95
C SER A 856 -6.24 -5.91 -39.22
N LEU A 857 -6.57 -5.58 -37.96
CA LEU A 857 -5.72 -4.77 -37.08
C LEU A 857 -4.74 -5.63 -36.26
N SER A 858 -4.89 -6.96 -36.25
CA SER A 858 -4.02 -7.88 -35.49
C SER A 858 -2.52 -7.73 -35.82
N PRO A 859 -2.10 -7.55 -37.11
CA PRO A 859 -0.69 -7.31 -37.39
C PRO A 859 -0.15 -6.02 -36.78
N THR A 860 -0.95 -4.94 -36.72
CA THR A 860 -0.54 -3.71 -36.06
C THR A 860 -0.40 -3.93 -34.55
N LEU A 861 -1.36 -4.62 -33.94
CA LEU A 861 -1.38 -4.93 -32.52
C LEU A 861 -0.15 -5.77 -32.09
N HIS A 862 0.06 -6.93 -32.71
CA HIS A 862 1.12 -7.86 -32.29
C HIS A 862 2.52 -7.38 -32.66
N ASN A 863 2.74 -6.78 -33.83
CA ASN A 863 4.07 -6.27 -34.20
C ASN A 863 4.49 -5.10 -33.30
N ALA A 864 3.55 -4.27 -32.83
CA ALA A 864 3.84 -3.26 -31.82
C ALA A 864 4.29 -3.89 -30.50
N GLY A 865 3.64 -4.98 -30.08
CA GLY A 865 4.03 -5.75 -28.90
C GLY A 865 5.42 -6.39 -29.01
N PHE A 866 5.71 -7.04 -30.14
CA PHE A 866 7.03 -7.64 -30.38
C PHE A 866 8.13 -6.58 -30.38
N LYS A 867 7.89 -5.44 -31.04
CA LYS A 867 8.82 -4.31 -31.06
C LYS A 867 9.07 -3.73 -29.67
N ALA A 868 8.02 -3.56 -28.87
CA ALA A 868 8.13 -3.01 -27.52
C ALA A 868 8.97 -3.87 -26.56
N LEU A 869 8.96 -5.19 -26.78
CA LEU A 869 9.74 -6.14 -25.99
C LEU A 869 11.07 -6.54 -26.66
N ASN A 870 11.44 -5.91 -27.78
CA ASN A 870 12.61 -6.27 -28.59
C ASN A 870 12.64 -7.75 -29.05
N LEU A 871 11.47 -8.36 -29.23
CA LEU A 871 11.35 -9.72 -29.73
C LEU A 871 11.54 -9.71 -31.27
N PRO A 872 12.37 -10.59 -31.85
CA PRO A 872 12.69 -10.57 -33.28
C PRO A 872 11.57 -11.13 -34.18
N HIS A 873 10.37 -11.28 -33.63
CA HIS A 873 9.22 -11.94 -34.24
C HIS A 873 8.47 -11.01 -35.21
N HIS A 874 7.70 -11.62 -36.12
CA HIS A 874 6.88 -10.88 -37.06
C HIS A 874 5.49 -11.50 -37.22
N TYR A 875 4.46 -10.67 -37.24
CA TYR A 875 3.06 -11.04 -37.39
C TYR A 875 2.51 -10.59 -38.74
N GLN A 876 1.87 -11.47 -39.50
CA GLN A 876 1.31 -11.15 -40.81
C GLN A 876 -0.05 -11.79 -41.10
N ILE A 877 -0.69 -11.35 -42.18
CA ILE A 877 -1.98 -11.88 -42.64
C ILE A 877 -1.72 -13.02 -43.62
N HIS A 878 -2.45 -14.13 -43.45
CA HIS A 878 -2.56 -15.16 -44.46
C HIS A 878 -4.04 -15.40 -44.76
N GLU A 879 -4.50 -14.82 -45.86
CA GLU A 879 -5.89 -14.90 -46.28
C GLU A 879 -6.11 -16.14 -47.15
N SER A 880 -7.09 -16.97 -46.80
CA SER A 880 -7.47 -18.18 -47.53
C SER A 880 -8.98 -18.39 -47.49
N GLU A 881 -9.56 -18.94 -48.56
CA GLU A 881 -11.01 -19.25 -48.61
C GLU A 881 -11.37 -20.43 -47.72
N ASN A 882 -10.48 -21.41 -47.57
CA ASN A 882 -10.67 -22.61 -46.76
C ASN A 882 -9.44 -22.89 -45.88
N VAL A 883 -9.62 -23.72 -44.85
CA VAL A 883 -8.49 -24.36 -44.15
C VAL A 883 -7.99 -25.51 -45.04
N ASP A 884 -7.02 -25.19 -45.90
CA ASP A 884 -6.52 -26.07 -46.96
C ASP A 884 -5.01 -26.38 -46.79
N GLU A 885 -4.40 -26.95 -47.84
CA GLU A 885 -2.99 -27.32 -47.86
C GLU A 885 -2.07 -26.11 -47.62
N SER A 886 -2.46 -24.89 -48.00
CA SER A 886 -1.65 -23.69 -47.79
C SER A 886 -1.52 -23.33 -46.30
N VAL A 887 -2.61 -23.51 -45.53
CA VAL A 887 -2.61 -23.34 -44.07
C VAL A 887 -1.75 -24.43 -43.42
N GLN A 888 -1.90 -25.68 -43.85
CA GLN A 888 -1.10 -26.81 -43.35
C GLN A 888 0.40 -26.57 -43.58
N GLN A 889 0.79 -26.15 -44.79
CA GLN A 889 2.19 -25.86 -45.12
C GLN A 889 2.79 -24.77 -44.22
N ILE A 890 2.01 -23.77 -43.80
CA ILE A 890 2.47 -22.74 -42.85
C ILE A 890 2.61 -23.31 -41.44
N LEU A 891 1.63 -24.09 -40.98
CA LEU A 891 1.66 -24.75 -39.68
C LEU A 891 2.87 -25.68 -39.52
N ASP A 892 3.34 -26.31 -40.61
CA ASP A 892 4.47 -27.24 -40.61
C ASP A 892 5.84 -26.56 -40.60
N ARG A 893 5.92 -25.24 -40.82
CA ARG A 893 7.20 -24.53 -40.89
C ARG A 893 7.95 -24.54 -39.55
N PRO A 894 9.30 -24.68 -39.55
CA PRO A 894 10.09 -24.64 -38.32
C PRO A 894 10.07 -23.27 -37.64
N ASP A 895 9.88 -22.19 -38.41
CA ASP A 895 9.80 -20.82 -37.90
C ASP A 895 8.39 -20.38 -37.48
N PHE A 896 7.37 -21.24 -37.57
CA PHE A 896 6.01 -20.91 -37.15
C PHE A 896 5.92 -20.77 -35.62
N GLY A 897 5.48 -19.61 -35.15
CA GLY A 897 5.35 -19.29 -33.71
C GLY A 897 3.94 -19.43 -33.15
N GLY A 898 2.91 -19.42 -34.01
CA GLY A 898 1.52 -19.43 -33.61
C GLY A 898 0.64 -18.65 -34.57
N ALA A 899 -0.68 -18.74 -34.42
CA ALA A 899 -1.61 -17.99 -35.26
C ALA A 899 -2.90 -17.64 -34.54
N SER A 900 -3.47 -16.47 -34.83
CA SER A 900 -4.90 -16.23 -34.62
C SER A 900 -5.69 -16.84 -35.77
N VAL A 901 -6.90 -17.28 -35.49
CA VAL A 901 -7.83 -17.84 -36.48
C VAL A 901 -9.12 -17.06 -36.39
N THR A 902 -9.61 -16.56 -37.52
CA THR A 902 -10.85 -15.79 -37.59
C THR A 902 -11.85 -16.40 -38.56
N PHE A 903 -12.99 -15.75 -38.76
CA PHE A 903 -14.04 -16.20 -39.66
C PHE A 903 -13.50 -16.51 -41.07
N PRO A 904 -13.92 -17.61 -41.73
CA PRO A 904 -14.82 -18.68 -41.25
C PRO A 904 -14.09 -19.87 -40.58
N HIS A 905 -12.77 -19.80 -40.41
CA HIS A 905 -11.89 -20.95 -40.13
C HIS A 905 -11.93 -21.48 -38.70
N LYS A 906 -12.52 -20.74 -37.75
CA LYS A 906 -12.53 -21.10 -36.32
C LYS A 906 -13.11 -22.48 -36.01
N LEU A 907 -14.01 -23.00 -36.86
CA LEU A 907 -14.63 -24.32 -36.69
C LEU A 907 -13.87 -25.45 -37.40
N GLN A 908 -12.95 -25.13 -38.30
CA GLN A 908 -12.28 -26.09 -39.18
C GLN A 908 -10.83 -26.35 -38.77
N ILE A 909 -10.14 -25.34 -38.22
CA ILE A 909 -8.70 -25.40 -37.92
C ILE A 909 -8.31 -26.52 -36.95
N GLY A 910 -9.22 -26.93 -36.05
CA GLY A 910 -8.97 -27.97 -35.07
C GLY A 910 -8.59 -29.33 -35.68
N LYS A 911 -8.95 -29.59 -36.94
CA LYS A 911 -8.55 -30.81 -37.67
C LYS A 911 -7.05 -30.91 -37.94
N LEU A 912 -6.33 -29.78 -37.88
CA LEU A 912 -4.90 -29.69 -38.16
C LEU A 912 -4.06 -29.55 -36.88
N LEU A 913 -4.67 -29.66 -35.69
CA LEU A 913 -4.00 -29.47 -34.40
C LEU A 913 -3.87 -30.79 -33.67
N ASP A 914 -2.78 -30.95 -32.92
CA ASP A 914 -2.50 -32.18 -32.16
C ASP A 914 -3.36 -32.30 -30.89
N SER A 915 -3.73 -31.16 -30.31
CA SER A 915 -4.53 -31.10 -29.08
C SER A 915 -5.30 -29.79 -28.99
N VAL A 916 -6.35 -29.77 -28.18
CA VAL A 916 -7.15 -28.57 -27.87
C VAL A 916 -7.30 -28.40 -26.37
N SER A 917 -7.47 -27.16 -25.92
CA SER A 917 -7.75 -26.88 -24.51
C SER A 917 -9.17 -27.32 -24.14
N GLN A 918 -9.39 -27.63 -22.85
CA GLN A 918 -10.71 -28.03 -22.34
C GLN A 918 -11.79 -26.98 -22.66
N GLN A 919 -11.46 -25.70 -22.50
CA GLN A 919 -12.37 -24.61 -22.85
C GLN A 919 -12.66 -24.54 -24.36
N ALA A 920 -11.66 -24.74 -25.22
CA ALA A 920 -11.86 -24.71 -26.67
C ALA A 920 -12.69 -25.90 -27.15
N GLU A 921 -12.59 -27.05 -26.48
CA GLU A 921 -13.42 -28.23 -26.72
C GLU A 921 -14.90 -27.95 -26.38
N ILE A 922 -15.18 -27.37 -25.21
CA ILE A 922 -16.56 -26.97 -24.81
C ILE A 922 -17.13 -25.93 -25.78
N ILE A 923 -16.33 -24.92 -26.13
CA ILE A 923 -16.71 -23.88 -27.09
C ILE A 923 -16.97 -24.50 -28.48
N GLY A 924 -16.18 -25.49 -28.88
CA GLY A 924 -16.23 -26.09 -30.22
C GLY A 924 -15.72 -25.15 -31.32
N ALA A 925 -14.87 -24.18 -30.96
CA ALA A 925 -14.26 -23.23 -31.90
C ALA A 925 -12.89 -22.77 -31.39
N ILE A 926 -11.92 -22.66 -32.29
CA ILE A 926 -10.53 -22.32 -31.98
C ILE A 926 -10.19 -21.01 -32.70
N ASN A 927 -9.76 -20.00 -31.94
CA ASN A 927 -9.28 -18.73 -32.51
C ASN A 927 -7.76 -18.53 -32.30
N THR A 928 -7.08 -19.45 -31.61
CA THR A 928 -5.67 -19.30 -31.24
C THR A 928 -4.96 -20.64 -31.39
N VAL A 929 -3.90 -20.66 -32.21
CA VAL A 929 -2.98 -21.79 -32.39
C VAL A 929 -1.68 -21.47 -31.66
N ILE A 930 -1.24 -22.38 -30.82
CA ILE A 930 -0.09 -22.26 -29.93
C ILE A 930 0.89 -23.38 -30.27
N VAL A 931 2.18 -23.06 -30.38
CA VAL A 931 3.23 -24.05 -30.57
C VAL A 931 3.76 -24.49 -29.21
N LYS A 932 3.74 -25.79 -28.94
CA LYS A 932 4.33 -26.41 -27.76
C LYS A 932 5.46 -27.36 -28.18
N GLU A 933 6.56 -27.35 -27.45
CA GLU A 933 7.63 -28.33 -27.62
C GLU A 933 7.52 -29.40 -26.51
N LEU A 934 7.29 -30.64 -26.91
CA LEU A 934 7.19 -31.79 -26.03
C LEU A 934 8.23 -32.82 -26.48
N SER A 935 9.19 -33.13 -25.61
CA SER A 935 10.29 -34.08 -25.91
C SER A 935 11.07 -33.76 -27.20
N GLY A 936 11.28 -32.46 -27.48
CA GLY A 936 11.98 -31.99 -28.68
C GLY A 936 11.15 -32.05 -29.98
N LYS A 937 9.87 -32.45 -29.91
CA LYS A 937 8.94 -32.43 -31.04
C LYS A 937 7.99 -31.23 -30.95
N LYS A 938 7.86 -30.50 -32.06
CA LYS A 938 6.86 -29.45 -32.24
C LYS A 938 5.45 -30.07 -32.25
N THR A 939 4.57 -29.53 -31.41
CA THR A 939 3.15 -29.88 -31.34
C THR A 939 2.29 -28.62 -31.39
N LEU A 940 1.13 -28.70 -32.00
CA LEU A 940 0.19 -27.60 -32.20
C LEU A 940 -1.00 -27.78 -31.24
N HIS A 941 -1.21 -26.77 -30.41
CA HIS A 941 -2.29 -26.74 -29.43
C HIS A 941 -3.29 -25.63 -29.77
N GLY A 942 -4.57 -25.98 -29.83
CA GLY A 942 -5.66 -25.04 -30.09
C GLY A 942 -6.28 -24.50 -28.81
N ASP A 943 -6.51 -23.19 -28.76
CA ASP A 943 -7.26 -22.53 -27.70
C ASP A 943 -8.24 -21.50 -28.28
N ASN A 944 -9.12 -20.99 -27.43
CA ASN A 944 -10.00 -19.88 -27.74
C ASN A 944 -9.74 -18.74 -26.75
N THR A 945 -9.32 -17.57 -27.22
CA THR A 945 -9.14 -16.35 -26.44
C THR A 945 -10.28 -15.35 -26.64
N ASP A 946 -11.19 -15.56 -27.61
CA ASP A 946 -12.36 -14.70 -27.79
C ASP A 946 -13.21 -14.67 -26.51
N TRP A 947 -13.44 -15.84 -25.88
CA TRP A 947 -14.26 -15.90 -24.66
C TRP A 947 -13.62 -15.11 -23.53
N SER A 948 -12.29 -15.14 -23.43
CA SER A 948 -11.54 -14.39 -22.43
C SER A 948 -11.57 -12.89 -22.72
N GLY A 949 -11.54 -12.48 -23.99
CA GLY A 949 -11.67 -11.09 -24.42
C GLY A 949 -13.06 -10.53 -24.10
N ILE A 950 -14.11 -11.28 -24.47
CA ILE A 950 -15.51 -10.94 -24.16
C ILE A 950 -15.70 -10.82 -22.64
N LYS A 951 -15.22 -11.82 -21.88
CA LYS A 951 -15.31 -11.82 -20.41
C LYS A 951 -14.65 -10.59 -19.80
N ARG A 952 -13.43 -10.24 -20.25
CA ARG A 952 -12.69 -9.06 -19.75
C ARG A 952 -13.39 -7.76 -20.08
N CYS A 953 -13.99 -7.62 -21.27
CA CYS A 953 -14.82 -6.46 -21.61
C CYS A 953 -16.00 -6.32 -20.64
N ILE A 954 -16.70 -7.42 -20.34
CA ILE A 954 -17.82 -7.42 -19.40
C ILE A 954 -17.35 -7.09 -17.97
N GLU A 955 -16.23 -7.67 -17.52
CA GLU A 955 -15.65 -7.37 -16.20
C GLU A 955 -15.23 -5.89 -16.08
N LYS A 956 -14.66 -5.31 -17.15
CA LYS A 956 -14.31 -3.89 -17.22
C LYS A 956 -15.52 -2.97 -17.18
N SER A 957 -16.70 -3.45 -17.58
CA SER A 957 -17.92 -2.65 -17.53
C SER A 957 -18.26 -2.25 -16.09
N GLY A 958 -17.85 -3.04 -15.09
CA GLY A 958 -18.23 -2.81 -13.69
C GLY A 958 -19.69 -3.15 -13.37
N VAL A 959 -20.49 -3.61 -14.34
CA VAL A 959 -21.82 -4.17 -14.08
C VAL A 959 -21.66 -5.53 -13.38
N ARG A 960 -22.33 -5.73 -12.25
CA ARG A 960 -22.24 -6.94 -11.40
C ARG A 960 -23.63 -7.54 -11.15
N ASP A 961 -23.65 -8.74 -10.55
CA ASP A 961 -24.85 -9.50 -10.18
C ASP A 961 -25.71 -9.97 -11.37
N PHE A 962 -25.16 -10.88 -12.17
CA PHE A 962 -25.83 -11.48 -13.33
C PHE A 962 -26.73 -12.69 -13.02
N ALA A 963 -26.71 -13.19 -11.78
CA ALA A 963 -27.35 -14.46 -11.41
C ALA A 963 -28.89 -14.45 -11.56
N SER A 964 -29.53 -13.29 -11.43
CA SER A 964 -30.98 -13.11 -11.58
C SER A 964 -31.39 -12.55 -12.95
N SER A 965 -30.45 -12.47 -13.90
CA SER A 965 -30.64 -11.83 -15.19
C SER A 965 -30.28 -12.78 -16.33
N SER A 966 -30.71 -12.42 -17.54
CA SER A 966 -30.47 -13.22 -18.73
C SER A 966 -29.39 -12.59 -19.60
N ALA A 967 -28.59 -13.44 -20.25
CA ALA A 967 -27.70 -13.04 -21.32
C ALA A 967 -28.32 -13.36 -22.68
N LEU A 968 -28.19 -12.45 -23.64
CA LEU A 968 -28.59 -12.62 -25.01
C LEU A 968 -27.36 -12.69 -25.92
N VAL A 969 -27.23 -13.75 -26.69
CA VAL A 969 -26.17 -13.93 -27.69
C VAL A 969 -26.80 -13.94 -29.08
N LEU A 970 -26.34 -13.06 -29.97
CA LEU A 970 -26.81 -12.98 -31.35
C LEU A 970 -25.85 -13.72 -32.28
N GLY A 971 -26.33 -14.76 -32.94
CA GLY A 971 -25.58 -15.63 -33.84
C GLY A 971 -25.27 -17.01 -33.22
N ALA A 972 -24.77 -17.92 -34.05
CA ALA A 972 -24.38 -19.28 -33.65
C ALA A 972 -22.98 -19.70 -34.20
N GLY A 973 -22.18 -18.72 -34.64
CA GLY A 973 -20.83 -18.94 -35.15
C GLY A 973 -19.76 -19.07 -34.05
N GLY A 974 -18.48 -19.12 -34.44
CA GLY A 974 -17.36 -19.29 -33.48
C GLY A 974 -17.28 -18.21 -32.39
N ALA A 975 -17.60 -16.95 -32.71
CA ALA A 975 -17.67 -15.87 -31.72
C ALA A 975 -18.85 -16.04 -30.75
N ALA A 976 -20.02 -16.46 -31.25
CA ALA A 976 -21.19 -16.72 -30.42
C ALA A 976 -20.95 -17.90 -29.45
N ARG A 977 -20.26 -18.95 -29.92
CA ARG A 977 -19.82 -20.07 -29.08
C ARG A 977 -18.94 -19.60 -27.91
N ALA A 978 -17.96 -18.75 -28.21
CA ALA A 978 -17.11 -18.16 -27.20
C ALA A 978 -17.88 -17.24 -26.23
N ALA A 979 -18.86 -16.47 -26.74
CA ALA A 979 -19.75 -15.66 -25.92
C ALA A 979 -20.57 -16.50 -24.94
N CYS A 980 -21.13 -17.62 -25.38
CA CYS A 980 -21.89 -18.54 -24.51
C CYS A 980 -21.03 -19.10 -23.38
N TYR A 981 -19.78 -19.45 -23.67
CA TYR A 981 -18.83 -19.88 -22.63
C TYR A 981 -18.46 -18.74 -21.67
N ALA A 982 -18.27 -17.52 -22.17
CA ALA A 982 -18.07 -16.34 -21.33
C ALA A 982 -19.28 -16.11 -20.40
N VAL A 983 -20.50 -16.22 -20.92
CA VAL A 983 -21.76 -16.14 -20.14
C VAL A 983 -21.79 -17.19 -19.02
N GLN A 984 -21.48 -18.45 -19.33
CA GLN A 984 -21.42 -19.51 -18.32
C GLN A 984 -20.40 -19.22 -17.22
N THR A 985 -19.18 -18.80 -17.60
CA THR A 985 -18.10 -18.51 -16.65
C THR A 985 -18.33 -17.23 -15.83
N LEU A 986 -19.22 -16.34 -16.27
CA LEU A 986 -19.67 -15.15 -15.55
C LEU A 986 -20.83 -15.43 -14.59
N GLY A 987 -21.36 -16.66 -14.56
CA GLY A 987 -22.36 -17.10 -13.58
C GLY A 987 -23.81 -16.73 -13.92
N PHE A 988 -24.12 -16.42 -15.18
CA PHE A 988 -25.51 -16.30 -15.63
C PHE A 988 -26.24 -17.63 -15.44
N GLN A 989 -27.53 -17.57 -15.08
CA GLN A 989 -28.37 -18.77 -14.98
C GLN A 989 -29.18 -19.01 -16.26
N GLU A 990 -29.43 -17.96 -17.05
CA GLU A 990 -30.22 -18.05 -18.26
C GLU A 990 -29.48 -17.45 -19.48
N LEU A 991 -29.44 -18.22 -20.56
CA LEU A 991 -28.81 -17.85 -21.84
C LEU A 991 -29.84 -17.95 -22.96
N ILE A 992 -29.96 -16.87 -23.73
CA ILE A 992 -30.84 -16.76 -24.87
C ILE A 992 -29.97 -16.64 -26.12
N ILE A 993 -30.20 -17.51 -27.10
CA ILE A 993 -29.46 -17.50 -28.36
C ILE A 993 -30.44 -17.19 -29.49
N VAL A 994 -30.16 -16.14 -30.25
CA VAL A 994 -30.95 -15.76 -31.42
C VAL A 994 -30.11 -15.97 -32.66
N ASN A 995 -30.60 -16.78 -33.60
CA ASN A 995 -29.91 -17.01 -34.86
C ASN A 995 -30.91 -17.28 -35.98
N ARG A 996 -30.67 -16.69 -37.16
CA ARG A 996 -31.52 -16.83 -38.36
C ARG A 996 -31.86 -18.28 -38.70
N THR A 997 -30.93 -19.21 -38.46
CA THR A 997 -31.18 -20.65 -38.59
C THR A 997 -31.39 -21.24 -37.19
N LEU A 998 -32.63 -21.51 -36.82
CA LEU A 998 -33.00 -21.99 -35.49
C LEU A 998 -32.23 -23.24 -35.07
N SER A 999 -32.14 -24.24 -35.95
CA SER A 999 -31.42 -25.50 -35.67
C SER A 999 -29.97 -25.29 -35.22
N LYS A 1000 -29.27 -24.28 -35.75
CA LYS A 1000 -27.89 -23.97 -35.31
C LYS A 1000 -27.83 -23.38 -33.90
N ALA A 1001 -28.85 -22.65 -33.48
CA ALA A 1001 -28.95 -22.16 -32.10
C ALA A 1001 -29.33 -23.31 -31.15
N GLU A 1002 -30.26 -24.18 -31.55
CA GLU A 1002 -30.61 -25.39 -30.80
C GLU A 1002 -29.41 -26.32 -30.60
N ASP A 1003 -28.63 -26.56 -31.66
CA ASP A 1003 -27.39 -27.35 -31.57
C ASP A 1003 -26.37 -26.70 -30.63
N LEU A 1004 -26.24 -25.36 -30.64
CA LEU A 1004 -25.31 -24.64 -29.78
C LEU A 1004 -25.70 -24.72 -28.30
N VAL A 1005 -27.00 -24.65 -28.02
CA VAL A 1005 -27.54 -24.76 -26.67
C VAL A 1005 -27.13 -26.08 -25.99
N LEU A 1006 -27.05 -27.19 -26.75
CA LEU A 1006 -26.66 -28.49 -26.22
C LEU A 1006 -25.26 -28.52 -25.59
N ASN A 1007 -24.37 -27.60 -25.98
CA ASN A 1007 -23.02 -27.50 -25.43
C ASN A 1007 -22.98 -26.89 -24.00
N PHE A 1008 -24.08 -26.29 -23.53
CA PHE A 1008 -24.13 -25.57 -22.26
C PHE A 1008 -25.28 -26.05 -21.34
N PRO A 1009 -25.31 -27.35 -20.96
CA PRO A 1009 -26.42 -27.95 -20.22
C PRO A 1009 -26.59 -27.40 -18.79
N SER A 1010 -25.56 -26.72 -18.25
CA SER A 1010 -25.63 -26.06 -16.94
C SER A 1010 -26.40 -24.74 -16.95
N LEU A 1011 -26.74 -24.21 -18.12
CA LEU A 1011 -27.51 -22.98 -18.28
C LEU A 1011 -28.96 -23.29 -18.64
N LYS A 1012 -29.90 -22.50 -18.12
CA LYS A 1012 -31.26 -22.49 -18.67
C LYS A 1012 -31.22 -21.79 -20.02
N THR A 1013 -31.30 -22.55 -21.09
CA THR A 1013 -31.09 -22.07 -22.46
C THR A 1013 -32.38 -21.95 -23.26
N ARG A 1014 -32.51 -20.90 -24.08
CA ARG A 1014 -33.62 -20.72 -25.02
C ARG A 1014 -33.09 -20.30 -26.38
N ALA A 1015 -33.59 -20.90 -27.46
CA ALA A 1015 -33.19 -20.60 -28.83
C ALA A 1015 -34.36 -19.99 -29.62
N PHE A 1016 -34.10 -18.94 -30.39
CA PHE A 1016 -35.11 -18.27 -31.23
C PHE A 1016 -34.57 -17.97 -32.62
N SER A 1017 -35.47 -17.82 -33.58
CA SER A 1017 -35.12 -17.52 -34.97
C SER A 1017 -34.96 -16.01 -35.23
N THR A 1018 -35.67 -15.19 -34.45
CA THR A 1018 -35.68 -13.72 -34.55
C THR A 1018 -35.58 -13.03 -33.17
N LEU A 1019 -35.18 -11.76 -33.17
CA LEU A 1019 -35.10 -10.94 -31.95
C LEU A 1019 -36.49 -10.61 -31.39
N GLU A 1020 -37.48 -10.45 -32.27
CA GLU A 1020 -38.87 -10.16 -31.92
C GLU A 1020 -39.50 -11.32 -31.15
N GLU A 1021 -39.28 -12.56 -31.61
CA GLU A 1021 -39.73 -13.78 -30.91
C GLU A 1021 -39.10 -13.88 -29.51
N ALA A 1022 -37.79 -13.60 -29.42
CA ALA A 1022 -37.09 -13.59 -28.15
C ALA A 1022 -37.68 -12.52 -27.22
N ALA A 1023 -37.78 -11.28 -27.66
CA ALA A 1023 -38.27 -10.16 -26.85
C ALA A 1023 -39.71 -10.37 -26.34
N GLY A 1024 -40.59 -11.04 -27.12
CA GLY A 1024 -41.96 -11.31 -26.72
C GLY A 1024 -42.15 -12.43 -25.68
N LEU A 1025 -41.14 -13.29 -25.47
CA LEU A 1025 -41.23 -14.49 -24.63
C LEU A 1025 -40.27 -14.48 -23.43
N ILE A 1026 -39.51 -13.40 -23.25
CA ILE A 1026 -38.57 -13.23 -22.14
C ILE A 1026 -39.28 -12.55 -20.96
N ASN A 1027 -39.43 -13.28 -19.85
CA ASN A 1027 -40.00 -12.76 -18.60
C ASN A 1027 -38.94 -12.22 -17.62
N THR A 1028 -37.67 -12.20 -18.02
CA THR A 1028 -36.49 -11.95 -17.20
C THR A 1028 -35.69 -10.76 -17.77
N GLN A 1029 -35.04 -9.98 -16.92
CA GLN A 1029 -34.31 -8.79 -17.37
C GLN A 1029 -33.03 -9.19 -18.12
N ILE A 1030 -32.87 -8.73 -19.37
CA ILE A 1030 -31.63 -8.90 -20.13
C ILE A 1030 -30.64 -7.83 -19.67
N ARG A 1031 -29.49 -8.25 -19.12
CA ARG A 1031 -28.42 -7.34 -18.68
C ARG A 1031 -27.11 -7.49 -19.44
N LEU A 1032 -27.04 -8.47 -20.35
CA LEU A 1032 -25.90 -8.68 -21.23
C LEU A 1032 -26.40 -9.03 -22.62
N ILE A 1033 -25.90 -8.31 -23.62
CA ILE A 1033 -26.08 -8.62 -25.03
C ILE A 1033 -24.70 -8.79 -25.64
N VAL A 1034 -24.44 -9.91 -26.31
CA VAL A 1034 -23.24 -10.14 -27.11
C VAL A 1034 -23.64 -10.31 -28.57
N ALA A 1035 -23.39 -9.29 -29.37
CA ALA A 1035 -23.68 -9.30 -30.80
C ALA A 1035 -22.52 -9.96 -31.56
N CYS A 1036 -22.76 -11.15 -32.13
CA CYS A 1036 -21.75 -11.93 -32.86
C CYS A 1036 -22.09 -12.10 -34.35
N VAL A 1037 -22.98 -11.26 -34.88
CA VAL A 1037 -23.40 -11.25 -36.28
C VAL A 1037 -22.64 -10.17 -37.06
N PRO A 1038 -22.49 -10.32 -38.39
CA PRO A 1038 -22.03 -9.23 -39.24
C PRO A 1038 -22.88 -7.98 -39.03
N ALA A 1039 -22.25 -6.82 -38.95
CA ALA A 1039 -22.95 -5.58 -38.64
C ALA A 1039 -24.02 -5.20 -39.69
N ASP A 1040 -23.79 -5.57 -40.95
CA ASP A 1040 -24.74 -5.31 -42.06
C ASP A 1040 -26.02 -6.15 -41.96
N ASP A 1041 -26.01 -7.22 -41.16
CA ASP A 1041 -27.19 -8.10 -41.00
C ASP A 1041 -28.24 -7.51 -40.04
N LEU A 1042 -27.85 -6.58 -39.16
CA LEU A 1042 -28.69 -6.05 -38.07
C LEU A 1042 -28.75 -4.51 -38.06
N GLY A 1043 -29.70 -3.95 -38.81
CA GLY A 1043 -30.07 -2.53 -38.77
C GLY A 1043 -30.91 -2.17 -37.55
N VAL A 1044 -30.95 -0.88 -37.18
CA VAL A 1044 -31.73 -0.34 -36.05
C VAL A 1044 -33.22 -0.69 -36.15
N ASP A 1045 -33.75 -0.76 -37.38
CA ASP A 1045 -35.14 -1.10 -37.71
C ASP A 1045 -35.54 -2.54 -37.32
N LYS A 1046 -34.56 -3.44 -37.15
CA LYS A 1046 -34.77 -4.85 -36.79
C LYS A 1046 -34.52 -5.15 -35.31
N ILE A 1047 -34.37 -4.11 -34.49
CA ILE A 1047 -34.07 -4.24 -33.07
C ILE A 1047 -35.33 -3.84 -32.28
N PRO A 1048 -35.95 -4.75 -31.52
CA PRO A 1048 -37.14 -4.44 -30.73
C PRO A 1048 -36.89 -3.28 -29.76
N SER A 1049 -37.79 -2.29 -29.73
CA SER A 1049 -37.66 -1.09 -28.89
C SER A 1049 -37.62 -1.38 -27.38
N GLY A 1050 -38.15 -2.53 -26.97
CA GLY A 1050 -38.13 -2.97 -25.57
C GLY A 1050 -36.84 -3.67 -25.15
N LEU A 1051 -35.93 -4.02 -26.06
CA LEU A 1051 -34.82 -4.96 -25.80
C LEU A 1051 -33.89 -4.51 -24.67
N PHE A 1052 -33.61 -3.21 -24.59
CA PHE A 1052 -32.75 -2.59 -23.59
C PHE A 1052 -33.51 -2.02 -22.38
N SER A 1053 -34.85 -1.91 -22.49
CA SER A 1053 -35.69 -1.23 -21.50
C SER A 1053 -35.97 -2.03 -20.23
N GLY A 1054 -35.69 -3.34 -20.26
CA GLY A 1054 -35.98 -4.24 -19.15
C GLY A 1054 -35.06 -4.10 -17.94
N ALA A 1055 -33.89 -3.47 -18.08
CA ALA A 1055 -32.90 -3.31 -17.01
C ALA A 1055 -32.44 -1.85 -16.89
N GLU A 1056 -32.22 -1.38 -15.65
CA GLU A 1056 -31.68 -0.04 -15.37
C GLU A 1056 -30.23 0.11 -15.87
N GLU A 1057 -29.46 -0.98 -15.85
CA GLU A 1057 -28.09 -1.04 -16.37
C GLU A 1057 -27.78 -2.40 -17.04
N GLY A 1058 -26.94 -2.36 -18.08
CA GLY A 1058 -26.57 -3.54 -18.87
C GLY A 1058 -25.29 -3.35 -19.66
N VAL A 1059 -24.83 -4.43 -20.30
CA VAL A 1059 -23.61 -4.44 -21.10
C VAL A 1059 -23.93 -4.92 -22.51
N LEU A 1060 -23.51 -4.14 -23.51
CA LEU A 1060 -23.45 -4.57 -24.90
C LEU A 1060 -21.99 -4.84 -25.27
N VAL A 1061 -21.69 -6.06 -25.71
CA VAL A 1061 -20.42 -6.42 -26.34
C VAL A 1061 -20.67 -6.68 -27.82
N GLU A 1062 -20.16 -5.80 -28.67
CA GLU A 1062 -20.19 -5.97 -30.12
C GLU A 1062 -18.92 -6.69 -30.59
N MET A 1063 -19.06 -7.78 -31.34
CA MET A 1063 -17.92 -8.50 -31.93
C MET A 1063 -17.52 -7.93 -33.29
N ALA A 1064 -18.45 -7.28 -34.00
CA ALA A 1064 -18.13 -6.58 -35.24
C ALA A 1064 -17.34 -5.29 -34.95
N TYR A 1065 -16.18 -5.13 -35.58
CA TYR A 1065 -15.41 -3.88 -35.48
C TYR A 1065 -15.51 -3.00 -36.74
N ARG A 1066 -16.29 -3.43 -37.74
CA ARG A 1066 -16.65 -2.63 -38.92
C ARG A 1066 -18.14 -2.79 -39.25
N PRO A 1067 -18.86 -1.67 -39.48
CA PRO A 1067 -18.46 -0.27 -39.25
C PRO A 1067 -18.13 0.02 -37.77
N GLN A 1068 -17.53 1.18 -37.48
CA GLN A 1068 -17.12 1.54 -36.10
C GLN A 1068 -18.30 1.68 -35.12
N VAL A 1069 -19.50 1.92 -35.65
CA VAL A 1069 -20.75 2.03 -34.90
C VAL A 1069 -21.78 1.17 -35.64
N THR A 1070 -22.30 0.13 -34.98
CA THR A 1070 -23.31 -0.78 -35.55
C THR A 1070 -24.72 -0.34 -35.14
N GLY A 1071 -25.76 -0.87 -35.81
CA GLY A 1071 -27.15 -0.59 -35.44
C GLY A 1071 -27.47 -0.98 -33.99
N MET A 1072 -26.87 -2.08 -33.51
CA MET A 1072 -27.01 -2.50 -32.11
C MET A 1072 -26.40 -1.50 -31.12
N MET A 1073 -25.24 -0.93 -31.45
CA MET A 1073 -24.62 0.13 -30.64
C MET A 1073 -25.47 1.41 -30.65
N GLN A 1074 -25.96 1.84 -31.81
CA GLN A 1074 -26.82 3.03 -31.92
C GLN A 1074 -28.07 2.90 -31.03
N MET A 1075 -28.68 1.71 -31.01
CA MET A 1075 -29.83 1.47 -30.15
C MET A 1075 -29.43 1.50 -28.67
N ALA A 1076 -28.34 0.83 -28.28
CA ALA A 1076 -27.86 0.82 -26.91
C ALA A 1076 -27.48 2.23 -26.38
N GLU A 1077 -26.92 3.10 -27.23
CA GLU A 1077 -26.57 4.48 -26.88
C GLU A 1077 -27.79 5.31 -26.46
N THR A 1078 -29.00 4.93 -26.85
CA THR A 1078 -30.24 5.61 -26.40
C THR A 1078 -30.60 5.29 -24.94
N TYR A 1079 -29.89 4.36 -24.28
CA TYR A 1079 -30.12 3.96 -22.90
C TYR A 1079 -28.88 4.27 -22.02
N PRO A 1080 -28.89 5.35 -21.21
CA PRO A 1080 -27.70 5.82 -20.48
C PRO A 1080 -27.07 4.80 -19.50
N GLY A 1081 -27.83 3.83 -19.02
CA GLY A 1081 -27.35 2.77 -18.14
C GLY A 1081 -26.60 1.63 -18.85
N TRP A 1082 -26.53 1.64 -20.19
CA TRP A 1082 -25.89 0.57 -20.96
C TRP A 1082 -24.46 0.92 -21.34
N LYS A 1083 -23.52 0.03 -21.00
CA LYS A 1083 -22.11 0.16 -21.35
C LYS A 1083 -21.80 -0.62 -22.62
N ILE A 1084 -21.19 0.06 -23.58
CA ILE A 1084 -20.92 -0.48 -24.91
C ILE A 1084 -19.43 -0.76 -25.07
N TYR A 1085 -19.10 -2.01 -25.40
CA TYR A 1085 -17.77 -2.45 -25.81
C TYR A 1085 -17.80 -2.76 -27.30
N LYS A 1086 -16.92 -2.12 -28.05
CA LYS A 1086 -16.81 -2.25 -29.51
C LYS A 1086 -15.96 -3.47 -29.86
N GLY A 1087 -16.07 -3.94 -31.11
CA GLY A 1087 -15.25 -5.07 -31.56
C GLY A 1087 -13.74 -4.84 -31.46
N VAL A 1088 -13.29 -3.57 -31.50
CA VAL A 1088 -11.87 -3.22 -31.27
C VAL A 1088 -11.45 -3.46 -29.81
N ASP A 1089 -12.32 -3.24 -28.84
CA ASP A 1089 -12.04 -3.46 -27.42
C ASP A 1089 -11.88 -4.96 -27.14
N VAL A 1090 -12.73 -5.79 -27.75
CA VAL A 1090 -12.62 -7.25 -27.66
C VAL A 1090 -11.35 -7.74 -28.37
N LEU A 1091 -11.01 -7.15 -29.52
CA LEU A 1091 -9.79 -7.46 -30.28
C LEU A 1091 -8.52 -7.19 -29.45
N GLU A 1092 -8.48 -6.08 -28.73
CA GLU A 1092 -7.40 -5.74 -27.80
C GLU A 1092 -7.25 -6.83 -26.72
N GLU A 1093 -8.33 -7.11 -25.98
CA GLU A 1093 -8.28 -8.07 -24.86
C GLU A 1093 -7.91 -9.49 -25.29
N GLN A 1094 -8.48 -9.99 -26.40
CA GLN A 1094 -8.13 -11.31 -26.92
C GLN A 1094 -6.68 -11.34 -27.44
N GLY A 1095 -6.22 -10.22 -28.03
CA GLY A 1095 -4.87 -10.11 -28.59
C GLY A 1095 -3.80 -10.06 -27.51
N TYR A 1096 -4.09 -9.46 -26.35
CA TYR A 1096 -3.20 -9.52 -25.20
C TYR A 1096 -3.05 -10.95 -24.66
N ALA A 1097 -4.16 -11.69 -24.59
CA ALA A 1097 -4.12 -13.11 -24.20
C ALA A 1097 -3.31 -13.95 -25.20
N GLN A 1098 -3.52 -13.76 -26.50
CA GLN A 1098 -2.77 -14.44 -27.56
C GLN A 1098 -1.26 -14.12 -27.49
N PHE A 1099 -0.91 -12.85 -27.32
CA PHE A 1099 0.48 -12.41 -27.19
C PHE A 1099 1.19 -13.11 -26.03
N GLN A 1100 0.53 -13.19 -24.87
CA GLN A 1100 1.09 -13.86 -23.70
C GLN A 1100 1.20 -15.38 -23.92
N LEU A 1101 0.22 -16.02 -24.56
CA LEU A 1101 0.27 -17.46 -24.88
C LEU A 1101 1.41 -17.82 -25.83
N TRP A 1102 1.78 -16.92 -26.73
CA TRP A 1102 2.84 -17.16 -27.71
C TRP A 1102 4.25 -16.85 -27.20
N THR A 1103 4.38 -15.80 -26.38
CA THR A 1103 5.69 -15.28 -25.96
C THR A 1103 6.06 -15.69 -24.55
N GLY A 1104 5.11 -16.08 -23.71
CA GLY A 1104 5.30 -16.22 -22.26
C GLY A 1104 5.42 -14.88 -21.52
N GLU A 1105 5.58 -13.78 -22.24
CA GLU A 1105 5.77 -12.43 -21.70
C GLU A 1105 4.44 -11.72 -21.46
N GLN A 1106 4.43 -10.76 -20.52
CA GLN A 1106 3.27 -9.88 -20.37
C GLN A 1106 3.13 -8.98 -21.59
N ALA A 1107 1.93 -8.96 -22.19
CA ALA A 1107 1.64 -8.08 -23.32
C ALA A 1107 1.82 -6.60 -22.91
N PRO A 1108 2.59 -5.79 -23.65
CA PRO A 1108 2.73 -4.36 -23.40
C PRO A 1108 1.46 -3.61 -23.86
N MET A 1109 0.37 -3.80 -23.09
CA MET A 1109 -1.00 -3.45 -23.47
C MET A 1109 -1.15 -2.01 -23.97
N GLU A 1110 -0.59 -1.03 -23.26
CA GLU A 1110 -0.67 0.38 -23.62
C GLU A 1110 -0.04 0.68 -24.98
N ILE A 1111 1.15 0.12 -25.28
CA ILE A 1111 1.85 0.35 -26.55
C ILE A 1111 1.08 -0.30 -27.71
N MET A 1112 0.62 -1.53 -27.49
CA MET A 1112 -0.18 -2.27 -28.45
C MET A 1112 -1.51 -1.55 -28.75
N LYS A 1113 -2.17 -1.01 -27.72
CA LYS A 1113 -3.38 -0.19 -27.82
C LYS A 1113 -3.16 1.09 -28.62
N LEU A 1114 -2.14 1.87 -28.24
CA LEU A 1114 -1.80 3.13 -28.93
C LEU A 1114 -1.49 2.91 -30.42
N ALA A 1115 -0.80 1.82 -30.76
CA ALA A 1115 -0.52 1.46 -32.15
C ALA A 1115 -1.80 1.17 -32.95
N MET A 1116 -2.75 0.45 -32.35
CA MET A 1116 -4.06 0.22 -32.98
C MET A 1116 -4.86 1.52 -33.14
N GLN A 1117 -4.92 2.35 -32.10
CA GLN A 1117 -5.63 3.63 -32.14
C GLN A 1117 -5.07 4.56 -33.24
N ALA A 1118 -3.75 4.68 -33.34
CA ALA A 1118 -3.09 5.46 -34.38
C ALA A 1118 -3.44 4.95 -35.80
N LYS A 1119 -3.54 3.62 -35.97
CA LYS A 1119 -3.93 3.01 -37.26
C LYS A 1119 -5.41 3.23 -37.60
N ILE A 1120 -6.27 3.34 -36.59
CA ILE A 1120 -7.69 3.64 -36.74
C ILE A 1120 -7.89 5.13 -37.09
N GLN A 1121 -7.14 6.04 -36.45
CA GLN A 1121 -7.22 7.49 -36.69
C GLN A 1121 -6.57 7.94 -38.01
N GLY A 1122 -5.57 7.21 -38.51
CA GLY A 1122 -4.89 7.48 -39.78
C GLY A 1122 -5.61 6.94 -41.02
N ARG A 1123 -6.88 6.55 -40.91
CA ARG A 1123 -7.77 6.12 -42.00
C ARG A 1123 -8.98 7.03 -42.02
#